data_AF-A0AA35W7S5-F1
#
_entry.id   AF-A0AA35W7S5-F1
#
_cell.length_a   1.000
_cell.length_b   1.000
_cell.length_c   1.000
_cell.angle_alpha   90.00
_cell.angle_beta   90.00
_cell.angle_gamma   90.00
#
_symmetry.space_group_name_H-M   'P 1'
#
loop_
_entity.id
_entity.type
_entity.pdbx_description
1 polymer ?
#
loop_
_entity_poly.entity_id
_entity_poly.type
_entity_poly.pdbx_seq_one_letter_code
_entity_poly.pdbx_strand_id
1 'polypeptide(L)'
;MMSSPHAIVQPAFRPSIMGRNGVVTSGHHLASQAGIQIMMAGGNAIDAAIATAAALGVVEPQSSGAGGDGFILIYSAKDSPGDIVYQKDLGKTLRTIAAEGRDAYCTGEIAQALVAFSQSRGGLLTEADLKNHRARIIDPIAVTYKGYTVYETPPNSSGHILLQELNIVENFDLRALGCNTAESVHLMVEAKKLAFADREKYVADPDWIDVPIEGLLSKDYAKERALCIDLERAATHVPPGIPESVEDTTCFCVADREGNAVCQLQSIQSGWGSSLIAGDTGILLNNRMTYWHLEKDHPNCLMPGKRVRHTMNPVIVTKDDKPVLICGTPGADTQVQTNLQLVTHILEFGLTPQEAVEALAGVLCKTLWNPLFPIPAKTRFNSKAVFPMHIRQTLRQKGHDLRILSDWEPRVPKLPTDGFISPMARHPELKKSEWNPNWTRTACVVTAQDGTWGVGFTNHSGPVLSIINDHFAPLLEGQNCMATEKLWDMMRRASSPYHTAGLSSYGISAVDNALWDLKGKILQRPVYELLGGPQKDKIFCYASNTDISYGTENSIEWFLELGFRAVKLFARYGPESGIEGINRTEELVAKTREQIGDDVELMLDAWMSLNVEYTVRLVEALKPYRLKWLEDYVLPEDMESYAKVRQRVPGQILATGEHWYTIHPFATAASQGLVDILQPDIQWAGGITALMRICHIAEAHGLTVISHAGMNYPYGQHLSYAMPAIQWGERSEGVSPPGVPLEERVALPGTPVIKDGYLNPSDAPGFGIEVTKDWLEQKAV
;
A
#
# COMPACT_ATOMS: atom_id res chain seq x y z
N MET A 1 -21.30 24.49 9.80
CA MET A 1 -21.69 24.16 8.41
C MET A 1 -20.82 23.00 7.93
N MET A 2 -21.09 22.44 6.75
CA MET A 2 -20.41 21.24 6.23
C MET A 2 -18.98 21.51 5.73
N SER A 3 -18.25 20.41 5.45
CA SER A 3 -17.17 20.28 4.46
C SER A 3 -15.81 20.98 4.73
N SER A 4 -14.67 20.48 4.24
CA SER A 4 -14.44 19.28 3.39
C SER A 4 -13.22 18.48 3.85
N PRO A 5 -13.40 17.38 4.61
CA PRO A 5 -12.45 16.28 4.60
C PRO A 5 -12.69 15.48 3.31
N HIS A 6 -11.71 15.35 2.42
CA HIS A 6 -11.87 14.62 1.14
C HIS A 6 -11.91 13.07 1.31
N ALA A 7 -12.14 12.60 2.54
CA ALA A 7 -12.57 11.25 2.80
C ALA A 7 -13.93 11.00 2.14
N ILE A 8 -14.02 9.95 1.32
CA ILE A 8 -15.28 9.44 0.78
C ILE A 8 -15.94 8.60 1.89
N VAL A 9 -16.61 9.29 2.83
CA VAL A 9 -17.21 8.69 4.05
C VAL A 9 -18.36 7.72 3.76
N GLN A 10 -18.91 7.76 2.55
CA GLN A 10 -19.91 6.82 2.02
C GLN A 10 -19.63 6.59 0.51
N PRO A 11 -19.98 5.42 -0.08
CA PRO A 11 -19.81 5.19 -1.51
C PRO A 11 -20.53 6.27 -2.34
N ALA A 12 -19.73 7.11 -3.00
CA ALA A 12 -20.17 8.31 -3.70
C ALA A 12 -20.45 8.01 -5.18
N PHE A 13 -21.57 7.34 -5.45
CA PHE A 13 -22.08 7.09 -6.80
C PHE A 13 -22.22 8.40 -7.58
N ARG A 14 -21.76 8.42 -8.83
CA ARG A 14 -22.08 9.51 -9.77
C ARG A 14 -23.18 9.07 -10.73
N PRO A 15 -24.09 9.96 -11.15
CA PRO A 15 -25.00 9.66 -12.25
C PRO A 15 -24.29 9.78 -13.59
N SER A 16 -24.67 8.96 -14.58
CA SER A 16 -24.32 9.21 -15.99
C SER A 16 -24.89 10.59 -16.41
N ILE A 17 -24.02 11.51 -16.81
CA ILE A 17 -24.41 12.90 -17.15
C ILE A 17 -24.92 12.98 -18.58
N MET A 18 -26.12 13.54 -18.75
CA MET A 18 -26.80 13.65 -20.05
C MET A 18 -26.78 15.08 -20.59
N GLY A 19 -26.07 15.32 -21.70
CA GLY A 19 -26.11 16.56 -22.46
C GLY A 19 -26.90 16.42 -23.77
N ARG A 20 -27.68 17.44 -24.15
CA ARG A 20 -28.38 17.49 -25.46
C ARG A 20 -27.63 18.29 -26.53
N ASN A 21 -26.79 19.23 -26.11
CA ASN A 21 -26.11 20.17 -27.02
C ASN A 21 -24.59 19.91 -27.10
N GLY A 22 -24.06 19.06 -26.23
CA GLY A 22 -22.65 18.69 -26.17
C GLY A 22 -22.27 18.12 -24.80
N VAL A 23 -21.14 17.41 -24.76
CA VAL A 23 -20.53 16.80 -23.56
C VAL A 23 -19.01 16.87 -23.71
N VAL A 24 -18.32 17.16 -22.60
CA VAL A 24 -16.85 17.10 -22.47
C VAL A 24 -16.52 16.26 -21.24
N THR A 25 -15.53 15.38 -21.33
CA THR A 25 -14.99 14.63 -20.19
C THR A 25 -13.46 14.59 -20.24
N SER A 26 -12.82 14.90 -19.11
CA SER A 26 -11.36 14.92 -18.94
C SER A 26 -10.99 14.72 -17.47
N GLY A 27 -9.71 14.45 -17.18
CA GLY A 27 -9.24 14.16 -15.82
C GLY A 27 -9.50 15.27 -14.79
N HIS A 28 -9.55 16.52 -15.24
CA HIS A 28 -9.74 17.69 -14.37
C HIS A 28 -10.97 18.51 -14.74
N HIS A 29 -11.83 18.78 -13.75
CA HIS A 29 -13.12 19.45 -13.95
C HIS A 29 -12.99 20.84 -14.61
N LEU A 30 -11.96 21.63 -14.27
CA LEU A 30 -11.69 22.93 -14.93
C LEU A 30 -11.38 22.80 -16.43
N ALA A 31 -10.74 21.70 -16.86
CA ALA A 31 -10.49 21.49 -18.29
C ALA A 31 -11.76 21.05 -19.02
N SER A 32 -12.58 20.19 -18.40
CA SER A 32 -13.93 19.89 -18.91
C SER A 32 -14.80 21.16 -19.01
N GLN A 33 -14.71 22.05 -18.02
CA GLN A 33 -15.40 23.33 -18.01
C GLN A 33 -14.89 24.29 -19.10
N ALA A 34 -13.58 24.32 -19.37
CA ALA A 34 -13.01 25.11 -20.47
C ALA A 34 -13.59 24.65 -21.82
N GLY A 35 -13.60 23.35 -22.13
CA GLY A 35 -14.22 22.82 -23.34
C GLY A 35 -15.71 23.17 -23.46
N ILE A 36 -16.47 23.06 -22.37
CA ILE A 36 -17.89 23.46 -22.33
C ILE A 36 -18.07 24.97 -22.53
N GLN A 37 -17.16 25.81 -22.04
CA GLN A 37 -17.20 27.26 -22.29
C GLN A 37 -17.02 27.58 -23.78
N ILE A 38 -16.17 26.85 -24.51
CA ILE A 38 -16.05 27.03 -25.97
C ILE A 38 -17.36 26.64 -26.68
N MET A 39 -17.97 25.52 -26.31
CA MET A 39 -19.28 25.12 -26.84
C MET A 39 -20.38 26.16 -26.57
N MET A 40 -20.35 26.79 -25.39
CA MET A 40 -21.27 27.87 -25.04
C MET A 40 -20.99 29.18 -25.79
N ALA A 41 -19.73 29.42 -26.20
CA ALA A 41 -19.35 30.55 -27.07
C ALA A 41 -19.71 30.30 -28.55
N GLY A 42 -20.02 29.06 -28.94
CA GLY A 42 -20.46 28.68 -30.28
C GLY A 42 -19.49 27.76 -31.05
N GLY A 43 -18.37 27.37 -30.44
CA GLY A 43 -17.42 26.44 -31.04
C GLY A 43 -17.87 24.97 -31.02
N ASN A 44 -17.22 24.16 -31.84
CA ASN A 44 -17.53 22.74 -32.04
C ASN A 44 -16.72 21.82 -31.10
N ALA A 45 -16.89 20.51 -31.27
CA ALA A 45 -16.13 19.50 -30.53
C ALA A 45 -14.59 19.61 -30.67
N ILE A 46 -14.07 20.16 -31.78
CA ILE A 46 -12.63 20.33 -32.02
C ILE A 46 -12.09 21.54 -31.26
N ASP A 47 -12.78 22.69 -31.26
CA ASP A 47 -12.35 23.85 -30.47
C ASP A 47 -12.43 23.55 -28.97
N ALA A 48 -13.51 22.88 -28.56
CA ALA A 48 -13.69 22.41 -27.19
C ALA A 48 -12.59 21.40 -26.80
N ALA A 49 -12.14 20.55 -27.73
CA ALA A 49 -10.98 19.69 -27.51
C ALA A 49 -9.69 20.50 -27.37
N ILE A 50 -9.41 21.46 -28.26
CA ILE A 50 -8.22 22.33 -28.19
C ILE A 50 -8.14 23.10 -26.86
N ALA A 51 -9.27 23.65 -26.39
CA ALA A 51 -9.31 24.32 -25.10
C ALA A 51 -9.19 23.37 -23.91
N THR A 52 -9.79 22.16 -23.99
CA THR A 52 -9.62 21.12 -22.97
C THR A 52 -8.15 20.68 -22.88
N ALA A 53 -7.50 20.47 -24.03
CA ALA A 53 -6.08 20.14 -24.15
C ALA A 53 -5.16 21.22 -23.57
N ALA A 54 -5.40 22.49 -23.92
CA ALA A 54 -4.66 23.64 -23.39
C ALA A 54 -4.88 23.81 -21.88
N ALA A 55 -6.11 23.62 -21.39
CA ALA A 55 -6.43 23.67 -19.98
C ALA A 55 -5.80 22.50 -19.20
N LEU A 56 -5.77 21.27 -19.75
CA LEU A 56 -5.05 20.14 -19.13
C LEU A 56 -3.54 20.42 -19.01
N GLY A 57 -2.93 21.10 -19.99
CA GLY A 57 -1.55 21.60 -19.88
C GLY A 57 -1.33 22.67 -18.80
N VAL A 58 -2.40 23.18 -18.19
CA VAL A 58 -2.39 24.15 -17.07
C VAL A 58 -2.75 23.49 -15.73
N VAL A 59 -3.74 22.59 -15.70
CA VAL A 59 -4.29 21.99 -14.46
C VAL A 59 -3.83 20.56 -14.18
N GLU A 60 -3.22 19.89 -15.17
CA GLU A 60 -2.50 18.62 -15.02
C GLU A 60 -1.09 18.67 -15.63
N PRO A 61 -0.23 19.65 -15.25
CA PRO A 61 1.12 19.79 -15.81
C PRO A 61 2.01 18.57 -15.52
N GLN A 62 1.69 17.77 -14.50
CA GLN A 62 2.34 16.49 -14.20
C GLN A 62 2.02 15.36 -15.21
N SER A 63 0.99 15.53 -16.05
CA SER A 63 0.47 14.49 -16.97
C SER A 63 0.55 14.90 -18.44
N SER A 64 0.29 16.17 -18.76
CA SER A 64 0.30 16.70 -20.14
C SER A 64 0.78 18.16 -20.18
N GLY A 65 1.22 18.62 -21.36
CA GLY A 65 1.69 19.99 -21.55
C GLY A 65 2.32 20.21 -22.91
N ALA A 66 2.71 21.45 -23.21
CA ALA A 66 3.21 21.86 -24.53
C ALA A 66 4.51 21.16 -24.98
N GLY A 67 5.28 20.57 -24.06
CA GLY A 67 6.48 19.77 -24.35
C GLY A 67 6.22 18.26 -24.45
N GLY A 68 4.94 17.85 -24.53
CA GLY A 68 4.50 16.47 -24.72
C GLY A 68 4.28 16.08 -26.19
N ASP A 69 3.67 14.92 -26.37
CA ASP A 69 3.20 14.39 -27.65
C ASP A 69 1.77 13.86 -27.52
N GLY A 70 1.13 13.57 -28.65
CA GLY A 70 -0.26 13.10 -28.66
C GLY A 70 -0.79 12.65 -30.02
N PHE A 71 -1.90 11.92 -29.96
CA PHE A 71 -2.69 11.42 -31.09
C PHE A 71 -4.11 12.00 -30.98
N ILE A 72 -4.90 11.95 -32.06
CA ILE A 72 -6.28 12.48 -32.10
C ILE A 72 -7.11 11.67 -33.08
N LEU A 73 -8.22 11.07 -32.62
CA LEU A 73 -9.31 10.62 -33.51
C LEU A 73 -10.39 11.71 -33.56
N ILE A 74 -10.70 12.17 -34.77
CA ILE A 74 -11.67 13.24 -35.05
C ILE A 74 -12.73 12.71 -36.02
N TYR A 75 -13.99 12.93 -35.67
CA TYR A 75 -15.16 12.82 -36.55
C TYR A 75 -15.79 14.22 -36.65
N SER A 76 -15.85 14.80 -37.86
CA SER A 76 -16.10 16.24 -38.06
C SER A 76 -17.05 16.60 -39.20
N ALA A 77 -17.79 17.69 -38.98
CA ALA A 77 -18.72 18.36 -39.88
C ALA A 77 -18.48 19.90 -40.05
N LYS A 78 -17.50 20.52 -39.34
CA LYS A 78 -16.94 21.93 -39.41
C LYS A 78 -17.15 22.87 -38.17
N ASP A 79 -16.53 24.08 -38.15
CA ASP A 79 -15.84 24.77 -36.98
C ASP A 79 -16.03 26.35 -36.91
N SER A 80 -15.55 27.24 -35.98
CA SER A 80 -14.60 27.25 -34.81
C SER A 80 -14.96 28.26 -33.60
N PRO A 81 -14.09 29.06 -32.88
CA PRO A 81 -13.59 28.88 -31.47
C PRO A 81 -13.64 30.08 -30.41
N GLY A 82 -13.21 29.87 -29.13
CA GLY A 82 -12.82 30.88 -28.06
C GLY A 82 -13.37 30.63 -26.61
N ASP A 83 -12.80 30.96 -25.41
CA ASP A 83 -11.68 31.84 -24.91
C ASP A 83 -10.97 31.35 -23.55
N ILE A 84 -10.65 32.19 -22.52
CA ILE A 84 -9.40 32.08 -21.66
C ILE A 84 -9.49 32.27 -20.09
N VAL A 85 -8.55 31.64 -19.33
CA VAL A 85 -8.07 31.99 -17.94
C VAL A 85 -6.51 31.88 -17.82
N TYR A 86 -5.87 32.42 -16.75
CA TYR A 86 -4.43 32.77 -16.70
C TYR A 86 -3.42 31.74 -16.11
N GLN A 87 -2.31 31.54 -16.83
CA GLN A 87 -0.94 31.44 -16.28
C GLN A 87 -0.06 32.55 -16.90
N LYS A 88 1.11 32.87 -16.31
CA LYS A 88 1.97 33.99 -16.78
C LYS A 88 2.92 33.59 -17.91
N ASP A 89 3.92 32.76 -17.63
CA ASP A 89 5.03 32.50 -18.58
C ASP A 89 4.66 31.44 -19.62
N LEU A 90 4.07 30.32 -19.18
CA LEU A 90 3.36 29.41 -20.11
C LEU A 90 2.24 30.16 -20.87
N GLY A 91 1.62 31.17 -20.25
CA GLY A 91 0.67 32.05 -20.93
C GLY A 91 1.32 32.99 -21.95
N LYS A 92 2.58 33.41 -21.78
CA LYS A 92 3.35 34.15 -22.80
C LYS A 92 3.55 33.23 -23.99
N THR A 93 4.12 32.05 -23.75
CA THR A 93 4.33 30.97 -24.74
C THR A 93 3.05 30.64 -25.51
N LEU A 94 1.94 30.38 -24.82
CA LEU A 94 0.65 30.09 -25.45
C LEU A 94 0.05 31.29 -26.21
N ARG A 95 0.22 32.53 -25.74
CA ARG A 95 -0.21 33.73 -26.49
C ARG A 95 0.63 33.95 -27.75
N THR A 96 1.94 33.70 -27.71
CA THR A 96 2.81 33.74 -28.89
C THR A 96 2.37 32.67 -29.90
N ILE A 97 2.14 31.43 -29.47
CA ILE A 97 1.62 30.34 -30.33
C ILE A 97 0.23 30.68 -30.90
N ALA A 98 -0.64 31.35 -30.14
CA ALA A 98 -1.96 31.77 -30.62
C ALA A 98 -1.92 32.95 -31.62
N ALA A 99 -0.93 33.85 -31.51
CA ALA A 99 -0.79 35.02 -32.36
C ALA A 99 0.02 34.77 -33.65
N GLU A 100 1.07 33.94 -33.55
CA GLU A 100 2.04 33.66 -34.62
C GLU A 100 1.92 32.23 -35.17
N GLY A 101 1.05 31.41 -34.57
CA GLY A 101 0.78 30.04 -34.98
C GLY A 101 1.93 29.07 -34.69
N ARG A 102 1.95 27.98 -35.47
CA ARG A 102 2.92 26.88 -35.35
C ARG A 102 4.38 27.34 -35.43
N ASP A 103 4.68 28.33 -36.26
CA ASP A 103 6.06 28.66 -36.60
C ASP A 103 6.80 29.40 -35.47
N ALA A 104 6.09 30.00 -34.51
CA ALA A 104 6.69 30.44 -33.25
C ALA A 104 7.28 29.28 -32.43
N TYR A 105 6.59 28.14 -32.38
CA TYR A 105 7.04 26.94 -31.67
C TYR A 105 8.11 26.15 -32.44
N CYS A 106 7.94 26.03 -33.77
CA CYS A 106 8.85 25.23 -34.61
C CYS A 106 10.10 25.98 -35.08
N THR A 107 10.10 27.31 -35.11
CA THR A 107 11.19 28.13 -35.69
C THR A 107 11.44 29.49 -35.01
N GLY A 108 10.58 29.92 -34.08
CA GLY A 108 10.71 31.21 -33.39
C GLY A 108 11.52 31.15 -32.08
N GLU A 109 11.35 32.16 -31.22
CA GLU A 109 12.05 32.28 -29.92
C GLU A 109 11.87 31.03 -29.03
N ILE A 110 10.70 30.38 -29.10
CA ILE A 110 10.40 29.17 -28.32
C ILE A 110 11.29 28.00 -28.80
N ALA A 111 11.46 27.84 -30.11
CA ALA A 111 12.34 26.82 -30.68
C ALA A 111 13.80 27.04 -30.24
N GLN A 112 14.26 28.29 -30.29
CA GLN A 112 15.62 28.68 -29.88
C GLN A 112 15.84 28.40 -28.38
N ALA A 113 14.87 28.74 -27.52
CA ALA A 113 14.93 28.45 -26.08
C ALA A 113 14.96 26.94 -25.77
N LEU A 114 14.12 26.14 -26.44
CA LEU A 114 14.10 24.68 -26.32
C LEU A 114 15.44 24.05 -26.70
N VAL A 115 16.01 24.48 -27.84
CA VAL A 115 17.29 23.96 -28.36
C VAL A 115 18.47 24.41 -27.50
N ALA A 116 18.54 25.69 -27.12
CA ALA A 116 19.59 26.20 -26.25
C ALA A 116 19.57 25.51 -24.87
N PHE A 117 18.37 25.27 -24.30
CA PHE A 117 18.24 24.50 -23.07
C PHE A 117 18.73 23.06 -23.24
N SER A 118 18.28 22.34 -24.27
CA SER A 118 18.75 20.98 -24.58
C SER A 118 20.28 20.92 -24.67
N GLN A 119 20.88 21.76 -25.50
CA GLN A 119 22.32 21.77 -25.74
C GLN A 119 23.12 22.15 -24.48
N SER A 120 22.61 23.07 -23.64
CA SER A 120 23.22 23.40 -22.34
C SER A 120 23.29 22.22 -21.36
N ARG A 121 22.50 21.16 -21.60
CA ARG A 121 22.48 19.91 -20.83
C ARG A 121 23.08 18.72 -21.57
N GLY A 122 23.69 18.93 -22.74
CA GLY A 122 24.24 17.86 -23.59
C GLY A 122 23.17 17.05 -24.36
N GLY A 123 21.94 17.53 -24.43
CA GLY A 123 20.85 16.92 -25.19
C GLY A 123 20.96 17.18 -26.70
N LEU A 124 20.49 16.23 -27.50
CA LEU A 124 20.73 16.16 -28.95
C LEU A 124 19.76 17.01 -29.82
N LEU A 125 18.77 17.68 -29.23
CA LEU A 125 17.75 18.43 -29.99
C LEU A 125 18.37 19.62 -30.76
N THR A 126 17.97 19.78 -32.02
CA THR A 126 18.37 20.89 -32.90
C THR A 126 17.17 21.67 -33.42
N GLU A 127 17.42 22.89 -33.94
CA GLU A 127 16.40 23.67 -34.64
C GLU A 127 15.86 22.94 -35.88
N ALA A 128 16.68 22.09 -36.52
CA ALA A 128 16.27 21.31 -37.67
C ALA A 128 15.18 20.29 -37.30
N ASP A 129 15.29 19.65 -36.14
CA ASP A 129 14.30 18.67 -35.66
C ASP A 129 12.93 19.34 -35.44
N LEU A 130 12.91 20.48 -34.71
CA LEU A 130 11.69 21.26 -34.46
C LEU A 130 11.09 21.83 -35.75
N LYS A 131 11.93 22.33 -36.65
CA LYS A 131 11.53 22.88 -37.96
C LYS A 131 10.97 21.82 -38.90
N ASN A 132 11.48 20.59 -38.84
CA ASN A 132 11.07 19.48 -39.71
C ASN A 132 9.88 18.69 -39.16
N HIS A 133 9.62 18.73 -37.85
CA HIS A 133 8.45 18.07 -37.25
C HIS A 133 7.10 18.57 -37.83
N ARG A 134 6.17 17.65 -38.06
CA ARG A 134 4.79 17.88 -38.50
C ARG A 134 3.86 16.89 -37.81
N ALA A 135 2.67 17.34 -37.42
CA ALA A 135 1.55 16.43 -37.17
C ALA A 135 1.17 15.71 -38.46
N ARG A 136 0.71 14.46 -38.36
CA ARG A 136 0.28 13.63 -39.49
C ARG A 136 -1.22 13.35 -39.36
N ILE A 137 -1.92 13.35 -40.49
CA ILE A 137 -3.28 12.81 -40.61
C ILE A 137 -3.14 11.41 -41.21
N ILE A 138 -3.74 10.42 -40.56
CA ILE A 138 -3.62 8.99 -40.86
C ILE A 138 -4.98 8.32 -40.59
N ASP A 139 -5.38 7.39 -41.44
CA ASP A 139 -6.68 6.70 -41.32
C ASP A 139 -6.66 5.69 -40.15
N PRO A 140 -7.73 5.56 -39.36
CA PRO A 140 -7.78 4.62 -38.23
C PRO A 140 -7.85 3.15 -38.68
N ILE A 141 -7.29 2.27 -37.85
CA ILE A 141 -7.51 0.82 -37.89
C ILE A 141 -8.81 0.46 -37.16
N ALA A 142 -9.43 -0.65 -37.52
CA ALA A 142 -10.68 -1.07 -36.90
C ALA A 142 -10.90 -2.58 -36.89
N VAL A 143 -11.73 -3.04 -35.96
CA VAL A 143 -12.38 -4.37 -36.03
C VAL A 143 -13.88 -4.25 -35.81
N THR A 144 -14.63 -5.21 -36.35
CA THR A 144 -16.00 -5.45 -35.92
C THR A 144 -16.00 -6.20 -34.58
N TYR A 145 -16.91 -5.87 -33.67
CA TYR A 145 -17.14 -6.61 -32.43
C TYR A 145 -18.65 -6.63 -32.15
N LYS A 146 -19.27 -7.83 -32.15
CA LYS A 146 -20.70 -8.06 -31.82
C LYS A 146 -21.70 -7.16 -32.57
N GLY A 147 -21.36 -6.70 -33.79
CA GLY A 147 -22.19 -5.80 -34.61
C GLY A 147 -21.95 -4.30 -34.40
N TYR A 148 -20.86 -3.94 -33.72
CA TYR A 148 -20.28 -2.59 -33.66
C TYR A 148 -18.97 -2.55 -34.44
N THR A 149 -18.51 -1.37 -34.85
CA THR A 149 -17.14 -1.17 -35.36
C THR A 149 -16.34 -0.38 -34.33
N VAL A 150 -15.20 -0.90 -33.91
CA VAL A 150 -14.31 -0.30 -32.92
C VAL A 150 -13.08 0.23 -33.65
N TYR A 151 -12.84 1.54 -33.58
CA TYR A 151 -11.74 2.25 -34.21
C TYR A 151 -10.69 2.68 -33.19
N GLU A 152 -9.44 2.51 -33.59
CA GLU A 152 -8.20 3.00 -32.95
C GLU A 152 -7.26 3.50 -34.12
N THR A 153 -6.39 4.49 -33.97
CA THR A 153 -5.31 4.93 -34.87
C THR A 153 -4.25 3.84 -35.19
N PRO A 154 -3.53 3.92 -36.34
CA PRO A 154 -2.37 3.07 -36.73
C PRO A 154 -0.99 3.49 -36.18
N PRO A 155 0.07 2.65 -36.36
CA PRO A 155 1.37 2.73 -35.67
C PRO A 155 2.06 4.10 -35.81
N ASN A 156 2.84 4.56 -34.83
CA ASN A 156 3.86 3.88 -34.01
C ASN A 156 3.45 3.74 -32.53
N SER A 157 2.36 3.05 -32.24
CA SER A 157 1.57 3.33 -31.05
C SER A 157 1.31 2.03 -30.22
N SER A 158 0.09 1.70 -29.76
CA SER A 158 -0.24 0.50 -28.95
C SER A 158 -1.67 -0.06 -29.05
N GLY A 159 -2.74 0.73 -29.10
CA GLY A 159 -4.15 0.29 -29.16
C GLY A 159 -4.64 -0.79 -30.17
N HIS A 160 -3.79 -1.33 -31.05
CA HIS A 160 -4.10 -2.65 -31.64
C HIS A 160 -4.36 -3.71 -30.56
N ILE A 161 -3.74 -3.58 -29.38
CA ILE A 161 -3.92 -4.56 -28.30
C ILE A 161 -5.39 -4.60 -27.91
N LEU A 162 -6.11 -3.47 -27.90
CA LEU A 162 -7.55 -3.46 -27.65
C LEU A 162 -8.31 -4.23 -28.75
N LEU A 163 -8.04 -3.92 -30.02
CA LEU A 163 -8.73 -4.54 -31.15
C LEU A 163 -8.43 -6.05 -31.25
N GLN A 164 -7.20 -6.47 -30.93
CA GLN A 164 -6.77 -7.86 -30.84
C GLN A 164 -7.37 -8.56 -29.61
N GLU A 165 -7.36 -7.93 -28.42
CA GLU A 165 -7.98 -8.45 -27.20
C GLU A 165 -9.50 -8.66 -27.41
N LEU A 166 -10.20 -7.70 -28.04
CA LEU A 166 -11.61 -7.82 -28.42
C LEU A 166 -11.84 -8.97 -29.40
N ASN A 167 -11.01 -9.09 -30.45
CA ASN A 167 -11.07 -10.19 -31.40
C ASN A 167 -10.84 -11.57 -30.75
N ILE A 168 -9.90 -11.68 -29.81
CA ILE A 168 -9.63 -12.93 -29.08
C ILE A 168 -10.83 -13.27 -28.18
N VAL A 169 -11.31 -12.31 -27.40
CA VAL A 169 -12.41 -12.49 -26.43
C VAL A 169 -13.76 -12.74 -27.13
N GLU A 170 -13.98 -12.27 -28.35
CA GLU A 170 -15.21 -12.55 -29.13
C GLU A 170 -15.46 -14.04 -29.39
N ASN A 171 -14.41 -14.89 -29.37
CA ASN A 171 -14.52 -16.35 -29.53
C ASN A 171 -15.16 -17.06 -28.32
N PHE A 172 -15.42 -16.35 -27.22
CA PHE A 172 -15.98 -16.89 -25.98
C PHE A 172 -17.34 -16.23 -25.67
N ASP A 173 -18.22 -16.96 -24.98
CA ASP A 173 -19.45 -16.38 -24.41
C ASP A 173 -19.13 -15.64 -23.11
N LEU A 174 -18.53 -14.46 -23.26
CA LEU A 174 -18.15 -13.59 -22.15
C LEU A 174 -19.37 -13.21 -21.28
N ARG A 175 -20.56 -13.08 -21.88
CA ARG A 175 -21.80 -12.81 -21.16
C ARG A 175 -22.18 -13.96 -20.23
N ALA A 176 -22.06 -15.21 -20.68
CA ALA A 176 -22.34 -16.39 -19.86
C ALA A 176 -21.33 -16.59 -18.71
N LEU A 177 -20.09 -16.10 -18.86
CA LEU A 177 -19.12 -16.07 -17.75
C LEU A 177 -19.48 -15.05 -16.65
N GLY A 178 -20.37 -14.09 -16.94
CA GLY A 178 -20.78 -13.03 -16.01
C GLY A 178 -19.78 -11.87 -15.90
N CYS A 179 -20.25 -10.72 -15.44
CA CYS A 179 -19.39 -9.54 -15.29
C CYS A 179 -18.53 -9.66 -14.02
N ASN A 180 -17.23 -9.39 -14.14
CA ASN A 180 -16.26 -9.35 -13.03
C ASN A 180 -16.18 -10.65 -12.19
N THR A 181 -16.49 -11.83 -12.77
CA THR A 181 -16.30 -13.14 -12.15
C THR A 181 -14.83 -13.59 -12.21
N ALA A 182 -14.46 -14.68 -11.52
CA ALA A 182 -13.10 -15.20 -11.62
C ALA A 182 -12.79 -15.69 -13.05
N GLU A 183 -13.81 -16.23 -13.71
CA GLU A 183 -13.77 -16.81 -15.05
C GLU A 183 -13.66 -15.73 -16.12
N SER A 184 -14.48 -14.68 -16.05
CA SER A 184 -14.39 -13.54 -16.98
C SER A 184 -13.06 -12.79 -16.82
N VAL A 185 -12.62 -12.59 -15.57
CA VAL A 185 -11.33 -11.93 -15.27
C VAL A 185 -10.16 -12.75 -15.78
N HIS A 186 -10.17 -14.07 -15.57
CA HIS A 186 -9.11 -14.94 -16.06
C HIS A 186 -9.01 -14.92 -17.58
N LEU A 187 -10.13 -15.03 -18.30
CA LEU A 187 -10.17 -14.93 -19.76
C LEU A 187 -9.60 -13.60 -20.25
N MET A 188 -10.03 -12.47 -19.68
CA MET A 188 -9.50 -11.15 -20.00
C MET A 188 -7.99 -11.05 -19.73
N VAL A 189 -7.48 -11.65 -18.64
CA VAL A 189 -6.06 -11.62 -18.30
C VAL A 189 -5.21 -12.45 -19.28
N GLU A 190 -5.65 -13.63 -19.71
CA GLU A 190 -4.89 -14.41 -20.71
C GLU A 190 -4.94 -13.78 -22.10
N ALA A 191 -6.09 -13.21 -22.51
CA ALA A 191 -6.20 -12.44 -23.75
C ALA A 191 -5.22 -11.26 -23.79
N LYS A 192 -5.17 -10.48 -22.69
CA LYS A 192 -4.17 -9.41 -22.49
C LYS A 192 -2.74 -9.93 -22.60
N LYS A 193 -2.39 -11.05 -21.95
CA LYS A 193 -1.02 -11.62 -22.05
C LYS A 193 -0.61 -11.93 -23.49
N LEU A 194 -1.52 -12.52 -24.27
CA LEU A 194 -1.25 -12.92 -25.66
C LEU A 194 -0.97 -11.71 -26.55
N ALA A 195 -1.85 -10.71 -26.51
CA ALA A 195 -1.72 -9.51 -27.34
C ALA A 195 -0.53 -8.64 -26.92
N PHE A 196 -0.20 -8.54 -25.62
CA PHE A 196 1.04 -7.88 -25.18
C PHE A 196 2.32 -8.64 -25.58
N ALA A 197 2.29 -9.96 -25.69
CA ALA A 197 3.43 -10.72 -26.20
C ALA A 197 3.65 -10.42 -27.69
N ASP A 198 2.58 -10.37 -28.49
CA ASP A 198 2.64 -10.00 -29.91
C ASP A 198 3.14 -8.57 -30.09
N ARG A 199 2.64 -7.62 -29.29
CA ARG A 199 3.17 -6.25 -29.21
C ARG A 199 4.69 -6.23 -29.08
N GLU A 200 5.25 -6.90 -28.08
CA GLU A 200 6.69 -6.79 -27.78
C GLU A 200 7.58 -7.30 -28.93
N LYS A 201 7.07 -8.22 -29.77
CA LYS A 201 7.80 -8.77 -30.92
C LYS A 201 7.70 -7.91 -32.19
N TYR A 202 6.55 -7.29 -32.44
CA TYR A 202 6.25 -6.72 -33.76
C TYR A 202 6.33 -5.19 -33.83
N VAL A 203 6.32 -4.49 -32.70
CA VAL A 203 5.95 -3.08 -32.64
C VAL A 203 7.10 -2.10 -32.82
N ALA A 204 6.93 -1.16 -33.77
CA ALA A 204 7.90 -0.12 -34.08
C ALA A 204 7.27 1.04 -34.90
N ASP A 205 8.12 1.92 -35.42
CA ASP A 205 7.77 2.94 -36.42
C ASP A 205 7.51 2.30 -37.80
N PRO A 206 6.32 2.47 -38.40
CA PRO A 206 6.00 1.96 -39.74
C PRO A 206 6.81 2.65 -40.85
N ASP A 207 7.45 3.79 -40.57
CA ASP A 207 8.39 4.41 -41.52
C ASP A 207 9.72 3.62 -41.63
N TRP A 208 9.96 2.62 -40.77
CA TRP A 208 11.25 1.93 -40.61
C TRP A 208 11.19 0.41 -40.52
N ILE A 209 10.07 -0.16 -40.10
CA ILE A 209 9.84 -1.60 -39.96
C ILE A 209 8.48 -1.89 -40.60
N ASP A 210 8.39 -2.96 -41.41
CA ASP A 210 7.08 -3.43 -41.85
C ASP A 210 6.32 -3.98 -40.64
N VAL A 211 5.18 -3.37 -40.37
CA VAL A 211 4.23 -3.71 -39.32
C VAL A 211 2.92 -4.06 -40.02
N PRO A 212 2.68 -5.33 -40.38
CA PRO A 212 1.79 -5.60 -41.52
C PRO A 212 0.25 -5.60 -41.25
N ILE A 213 -0.24 -4.86 -40.24
CA ILE A 213 -1.62 -4.68 -39.69
C ILE A 213 -2.74 -5.75 -39.84
N GLU A 214 -2.99 -6.31 -41.01
CA GLU A 214 -4.25 -6.99 -41.35
C GLU A 214 -4.44 -8.34 -40.63
N GLY A 215 -3.35 -9.02 -40.27
CA GLY A 215 -3.34 -10.35 -39.63
C GLY A 215 -3.58 -10.37 -38.12
N LEU A 216 -3.05 -9.41 -37.34
CA LEU A 216 -3.30 -9.29 -35.89
C LEU A 216 -4.77 -8.98 -35.62
N LEU A 217 -5.37 -8.20 -36.52
CA LEU A 217 -6.79 -7.86 -36.49
C LEU A 217 -7.65 -8.86 -37.30
N SER A 218 -7.03 -9.88 -37.90
CA SER A 218 -7.78 -10.96 -38.57
C SER A 218 -8.51 -11.83 -37.55
N LYS A 219 -9.73 -12.23 -37.90
CA LYS A 219 -10.55 -13.12 -37.06
C LYS A 219 -9.97 -14.54 -36.98
N ASP A 220 -9.14 -14.95 -37.94
CA ASP A 220 -8.56 -16.29 -37.95
C ASP A 220 -7.32 -16.40 -37.06
N TYR A 221 -6.41 -15.43 -37.12
CA TYR A 221 -5.32 -15.34 -36.14
C TYR A 221 -5.85 -15.20 -34.69
N ALA A 222 -6.93 -14.42 -34.51
CA ALA A 222 -7.56 -14.29 -33.20
C ALA A 222 -8.09 -15.62 -32.64
N LYS A 223 -8.58 -16.55 -33.50
CA LYS A 223 -8.93 -17.92 -33.10
C LYS A 223 -7.68 -18.72 -32.71
N GLU A 224 -6.59 -18.63 -33.47
CA GLU A 224 -5.33 -19.29 -33.12
C GLU A 224 -4.78 -18.84 -31.76
N ARG A 225 -4.88 -17.54 -31.46
CA ARG A 225 -4.50 -17.01 -30.14
C ARG A 225 -5.51 -17.40 -29.05
N ALA A 226 -6.81 -17.43 -29.33
CA ALA A 226 -7.83 -17.91 -28.39
C ALA A 226 -7.60 -19.38 -27.98
N LEU A 227 -7.12 -20.24 -28.89
CA LEU A 227 -6.73 -21.64 -28.59
C LEU A 227 -5.55 -21.76 -27.61
N CYS A 228 -4.82 -20.68 -27.33
CA CYS A 228 -3.75 -20.65 -26.32
C CYS A 228 -4.27 -20.37 -24.89
N ILE A 229 -5.58 -20.15 -24.70
CA ILE A 229 -6.20 -19.87 -23.41
C ILE A 229 -6.76 -21.15 -22.80
N ASP A 230 -6.13 -21.62 -21.71
CA ASP A 230 -6.72 -22.59 -20.79
C ASP A 230 -7.60 -21.83 -19.78
N LEU A 231 -8.88 -22.18 -19.67
CA LEU A 231 -9.85 -21.53 -18.76
C LEU A 231 -9.72 -22.01 -17.30
N GLU A 232 -8.91 -23.05 -17.04
CA GLU A 232 -8.62 -23.55 -15.71
C GLU A 232 -7.19 -23.23 -15.24
N ARG A 233 -6.34 -22.64 -16.09
CA ARG A 233 -4.93 -22.41 -15.77
C ARG A 233 -4.32 -21.18 -16.44
N ALA A 234 -3.81 -20.28 -15.62
CA ALA A 234 -3.00 -19.14 -16.03
C ALA A 234 -1.70 -19.61 -16.72
N ALA A 235 -1.42 -19.10 -17.92
CA ALA A 235 -0.19 -19.37 -18.63
C ALA A 235 1.02 -18.73 -17.92
N THR A 236 2.07 -19.52 -17.70
CA THR A 236 3.35 -19.11 -17.07
C THR A 236 4.43 -18.72 -18.09
N HIS A 237 4.22 -19.05 -19.36
CA HIS A 237 5.03 -18.61 -20.50
C HIS A 237 4.09 -18.35 -21.67
N VAL A 238 4.19 -17.19 -22.31
CA VAL A 238 3.28 -16.77 -23.37
C VAL A 238 4.10 -16.32 -24.57
N PRO A 239 4.23 -17.15 -25.62
CA PRO A 239 4.95 -16.80 -26.82
C PRO A 239 4.08 -15.91 -27.74
N PRO A 240 4.69 -14.99 -28.50
CA PRO A 240 4.03 -14.32 -29.61
C PRO A 240 3.85 -15.27 -30.81
N GLY A 241 2.74 -15.11 -31.55
CA GLY A 241 2.47 -15.91 -32.75
C GLY A 241 3.18 -15.40 -34.00
N ILE A 242 2.60 -15.64 -35.18
CA ILE A 242 3.04 -15.06 -36.47
C ILE A 242 1.84 -14.38 -37.17
N PRO A 243 1.62 -13.07 -36.93
CA PRO A 243 0.60 -12.26 -37.56
C PRO A 243 1.19 -11.13 -38.41
N GLU A 244 0.29 -10.32 -38.97
CA GLU A 244 0.57 -9.12 -39.77
C GLU A 244 -0.04 -7.92 -38.97
N SER A 245 0.72 -6.90 -38.47
CA SER A 245 0.46 -6.18 -37.15
C SER A 245 0.25 -4.62 -36.99
N VAL A 246 -0.48 -4.13 -35.92
CA VAL A 246 -0.35 -2.86 -35.05
C VAL A 246 -1.00 -1.45 -35.46
N GLU A 247 -1.37 -0.32 -34.73
CA GLU A 247 -1.35 0.25 -33.30
C GLU A 247 -1.78 1.75 -32.88
N ASP A 248 -2.31 2.10 -31.65
CA ASP A 248 -2.82 3.48 -31.17
C ASP A 248 -2.41 4.17 -29.75
N THR A 249 -2.85 5.40 -29.29
CA THR A 249 -2.42 6.13 -28.02
C THR A 249 -3.28 7.29 -27.30
N THR A 250 -3.64 7.18 -25.97
CA THR A 250 -3.83 8.10 -24.73
C THR A 250 -5.01 9.10 -24.26
N CYS A 251 -6.32 8.75 -24.09
CA CYS A 251 -7.46 9.72 -24.29
C CYS A 251 -8.09 10.67 -23.20
N PHE A 252 -8.70 11.80 -23.67
CA PHE A 252 -9.88 12.58 -23.19
C PHE A 252 -10.97 12.72 -24.29
N CYS A 253 -12.26 12.89 -23.96
CA CYS A 253 -13.36 12.78 -24.95
C CYS A 253 -14.32 14.00 -25.03
N VAL A 254 -14.79 14.31 -26.24
CA VAL A 254 -15.70 15.43 -26.56
C VAL A 254 -16.73 15.01 -27.61
N ALA A 255 -17.99 15.47 -27.49
CA ALA A 255 -19.02 15.37 -28.54
C ALA A 255 -19.97 16.57 -28.52
N ASP A 256 -20.54 16.96 -29.68
CA ASP A 256 -21.44 18.12 -29.81
C ASP A 256 -22.80 17.83 -30.49
N ARG A 257 -23.65 18.87 -30.54
CA ARG A 257 -25.01 18.85 -31.11
C ARG A 257 -25.08 18.50 -32.61
N GLU A 258 -23.99 18.66 -33.35
CA GLU A 258 -23.95 18.49 -34.81
C GLU A 258 -23.48 17.09 -35.20
N GLY A 259 -23.12 16.28 -34.19
CA GLY A 259 -22.62 14.92 -34.34
C GLY A 259 -21.11 14.82 -34.35
N ASN A 260 -20.38 15.93 -34.19
CA ASN A 260 -18.92 15.90 -34.11
C ASN A 260 -18.47 15.16 -32.86
N ALA A 261 -17.37 14.41 -32.97
CA ALA A 261 -16.82 13.62 -31.88
C ALA A 261 -15.28 13.64 -31.94
N VAL A 262 -14.65 13.78 -30.78
CA VAL A 262 -13.19 13.76 -30.64
C VAL A 262 -12.80 12.89 -29.46
N CYS A 263 -11.90 11.94 -29.69
CA CYS A 263 -11.04 11.39 -28.65
C CYS A 263 -9.66 12.03 -28.89
N GLN A 264 -9.19 12.91 -28.01
CA GLN A 264 -7.87 13.56 -28.11
C GLN A 264 -6.97 13.13 -26.96
N LEU A 265 -5.69 12.93 -27.24
CA LEU A 265 -4.85 12.07 -26.43
C LEU A 265 -3.44 12.62 -26.31
N GLN A 266 -3.05 13.12 -25.14
CA GLN A 266 -1.76 13.80 -24.95
C GLN A 266 -1.05 13.40 -23.66
N SER A 267 0.28 13.33 -23.68
CA SER A 267 1.09 12.85 -22.56
C SER A 267 2.55 13.33 -22.63
N ILE A 268 3.19 13.50 -21.46
CA ILE A 268 4.65 13.75 -21.32
C ILE A 268 5.47 12.48 -20.96
N GLN A 269 4.88 11.30 -21.17
CA GLN A 269 5.35 9.96 -20.80
C GLN A 269 5.29 9.64 -19.30
N SER A 270 6.31 9.97 -18.52
CA SER A 270 6.30 9.75 -17.06
C SER A 270 5.50 10.84 -16.33
N GLY A 271 5.14 10.61 -15.07
CA GLY A 271 4.67 11.69 -14.21
C GLY A 271 5.77 12.76 -14.06
N TRP A 272 5.45 14.01 -14.37
CA TRP A 272 6.40 15.13 -14.56
C TRP A 272 7.37 14.98 -15.74
N GLY A 273 7.19 13.99 -16.62
CA GLY A 273 8.04 13.76 -17.79
C GLY A 273 9.51 13.63 -17.43
N SER A 274 10.37 14.45 -18.05
CA SER A 274 11.80 14.53 -17.73
C SER A 274 12.12 15.27 -16.41
N SER A 275 11.12 15.91 -15.79
CA SER A 275 11.28 16.89 -14.70
C SER A 275 12.13 18.14 -15.08
N LEU A 276 12.33 18.41 -16.38
CA LEU A 276 13.08 19.57 -16.88
C LEU A 276 12.15 20.60 -17.55
N ILE A 277 12.15 21.82 -17.04
CA ILE A 277 11.52 22.97 -17.68
C ILE A 277 12.55 23.67 -18.59
N ALA A 278 12.17 23.93 -19.85
CA ALA A 278 13.05 24.52 -20.84
C ALA A 278 13.21 26.05 -20.65
N GLY A 279 14.22 26.45 -19.87
CA GLY A 279 14.52 27.85 -19.61
C GLY A 279 13.38 28.58 -18.89
N ASP A 280 13.02 29.77 -19.35
CA ASP A 280 11.92 30.60 -18.85
C ASP A 280 10.57 30.37 -19.58
N THR A 281 10.51 29.45 -20.55
CA THR A 281 9.32 29.22 -21.39
C THR A 281 8.11 28.65 -20.66
N GLY A 282 8.30 28.08 -19.47
CA GLY A 282 7.29 27.29 -18.75
C GLY A 282 7.00 25.91 -19.36
N ILE A 283 7.71 25.50 -20.41
CA ILE A 283 7.50 24.21 -21.08
C ILE A 283 8.24 23.09 -20.32
N LEU A 284 7.48 22.18 -19.72
CA LEU A 284 7.99 20.92 -19.18
C LEU A 284 8.22 19.91 -20.31
N LEU A 285 9.45 19.37 -20.41
CA LEU A 285 9.84 18.43 -21.46
C LEU A 285 9.44 16.99 -21.11
N ASN A 286 8.91 16.25 -22.08
CA ASN A 286 8.67 14.81 -21.95
C ASN A 286 9.97 13.99 -21.79
N ASN A 287 9.84 12.74 -21.37
CA ASN A 287 10.92 11.74 -21.40
C ASN A 287 10.58 10.52 -22.29
N ARG A 288 9.78 10.71 -23.35
CA ARG A 288 9.23 9.64 -24.21
C ARG A 288 10.29 8.68 -24.77
N MET A 289 11.51 9.13 -24.98
CA MET A 289 12.64 8.33 -25.49
C MET A 289 13.04 7.14 -24.58
N THR A 290 12.57 7.04 -23.33
CA THR A 290 12.88 5.87 -22.47
C THR A 290 12.28 4.55 -22.95
N TYR A 291 11.37 4.55 -23.93
CA TYR A 291 10.79 3.32 -24.50
C TYR A 291 11.66 2.65 -25.58
N TRP A 292 12.82 3.23 -25.92
CA TRP A 292 13.76 2.66 -26.89
C TRP A 292 14.54 1.46 -26.33
N HIS A 293 14.74 0.46 -27.19
CA HIS A 293 15.77 -0.57 -26.99
C HIS A 293 17.12 -0.07 -27.53
N LEU A 294 18.23 -0.64 -27.05
CA LEU A 294 19.61 -0.29 -27.44
C LEU A 294 20.29 -1.42 -28.25
N GLU A 295 19.65 -2.58 -28.27
CA GLU A 295 19.96 -3.76 -29.06
C GLU A 295 19.70 -3.47 -30.54
N LYS A 296 20.77 -3.46 -31.35
CA LYS A 296 20.73 -3.05 -32.78
C LYS A 296 19.70 -3.81 -33.62
N ASP A 297 19.45 -5.06 -33.27
CA ASP A 297 18.59 -5.98 -34.03
C ASP A 297 17.13 -5.94 -33.54
N HIS A 298 16.78 -5.10 -32.55
CA HIS A 298 15.42 -4.98 -32.04
C HIS A 298 14.56 -4.05 -32.94
N PRO A 299 13.31 -4.41 -33.31
CA PRO A 299 12.48 -3.58 -34.18
C PRO A 299 12.23 -2.17 -33.62
N ASN A 300 12.11 -2.04 -32.29
CA ASN A 300 12.07 -0.74 -31.59
C ASN A 300 13.44 -0.32 -31.02
N CYS A 301 14.52 -0.40 -31.80
CA CYS A 301 15.83 0.17 -31.48
C CYS A 301 15.90 1.68 -31.78
N LEU A 302 16.59 2.44 -30.92
CA LEU A 302 16.88 3.88 -31.07
C LEU A 302 17.64 4.17 -32.38
N MET A 303 17.04 4.98 -33.26
CA MET A 303 17.69 5.49 -34.47
C MET A 303 17.33 6.97 -34.73
N PRO A 304 18.25 7.79 -35.28
CA PRO A 304 17.98 9.19 -35.59
C PRO A 304 16.78 9.37 -36.54
N GLY A 305 15.86 10.28 -36.21
CA GLY A 305 14.67 10.57 -37.00
C GLY A 305 13.53 9.55 -36.91
N LYS A 306 13.72 8.43 -36.18
CA LYS A 306 12.68 7.42 -35.94
C LYS A 306 11.76 7.83 -34.78
N ARG A 307 10.47 7.49 -34.88
CA ARG A 307 9.47 7.66 -33.81
C ARG A 307 9.47 6.44 -32.88
N VAL A 308 9.46 6.66 -31.57
CA VAL A 308 9.43 5.56 -30.57
C VAL A 308 8.01 5.04 -30.39
N ARG A 309 7.82 3.77 -29.98
CA ARG A 309 6.47 3.27 -29.64
C ARG A 309 5.78 4.07 -28.51
N HIS A 310 4.47 4.34 -28.65
CA HIS A 310 3.63 4.98 -27.62
C HIS A 310 2.56 3.99 -27.09
N THR A 311 2.27 3.96 -25.79
CA THR A 311 1.74 2.77 -25.06
C THR A 311 0.21 2.63 -24.83
N MET A 312 -0.64 3.36 -25.54
CA MET A 312 -1.85 3.94 -24.93
C MET A 312 -3.13 3.72 -25.82
N ASN A 313 -4.31 4.37 -25.64
CA ASN A 313 -5.37 4.46 -26.72
C ASN A 313 -6.60 5.44 -26.65
N PRO A 314 -7.19 5.88 -27.81
CA PRO A 314 -8.57 6.32 -28.15
C PRO A 314 -9.47 5.25 -28.80
N VAL A 315 -10.57 4.93 -28.12
CA VAL A 315 -11.67 4.22 -28.76
C VAL A 315 -12.67 5.21 -29.33
N ILE A 316 -13.00 5.08 -30.61
CA ILE A 316 -14.33 5.45 -31.12
C ILE A 316 -15.05 4.16 -31.50
N VAL A 317 -16.26 3.96 -30.98
CA VAL A 317 -17.13 2.84 -31.38
C VAL A 317 -18.30 3.40 -32.17
N THR A 318 -18.56 2.83 -33.36
CA THR A 318 -19.73 3.15 -34.16
C THR A 318 -20.72 1.99 -34.25
N LYS A 319 -21.96 2.33 -34.59
CA LYS A 319 -23.00 1.43 -35.06
C LYS A 319 -23.77 2.13 -36.18
N ASP A 320 -24.04 1.43 -37.27
CA ASP A 320 -24.69 1.99 -38.47
C ASP A 320 -24.03 3.33 -38.91
N ASP A 321 -22.68 3.31 -38.95
CA ASP A 321 -21.75 4.41 -39.23
C ASP A 321 -21.87 5.68 -38.35
N LYS A 322 -22.48 5.56 -37.17
CA LYS A 322 -22.66 6.66 -36.20
C LYS A 322 -21.92 6.36 -34.89
N PRO A 323 -21.22 7.32 -34.27
CA PRO A 323 -20.57 7.11 -32.98
C PRO A 323 -21.61 6.82 -31.88
N VAL A 324 -21.34 5.79 -31.08
CA VAL A 324 -22.19 5.35 -29.95
C VAL A 324 -21.43 5.27 -28.62
N LEU A 325 -20.09 5.17 -28.67
CA LEU A 325 -19.20 5.30 -27.51
C LEU A 325 -17.91 5.97 -27.96
N ILE A 326 -17.36 6.85 -27.12
CA ILE A 326 -16.04 7.45 -27.25
C ILE A 326 -15.39 7.28 -25.88
N CYS A 327 -14.20 6.69 -25.80
CA CYS A 327 -13.56 6.46 -24.50
C CYS A 327 -12.03 6.29 -24.59
N GLY A 328 -11.39 6.50 -23.44
CA GLY A 328 -10.02 6.10 -23.16
C GLY A 328 -9.66 6.49 -21.73
N THR A 329 -8.46 6.13 -21.30
CA THR A 329 -7.94 6.42 -19.95
C THR A 329 -6.46 6.78 -20.05
N PRO A 330 -5.86 7.54 -19.12
CA PRO A 330 -4.41 7.54 -18.91
C PRO A 330 -3.93 6.23 -18.27
N GLY A 331 -2.62 5.95 -18.30
CA GLY A 331 -2.02 4.84 -17.52
C GLY A 331 -0.86 4.05 -18.13
N ALA A 332 -0.13 4.57 -19.13
CA ALA A 332 0.86 3.81 -19.93
C ALA A 332 0.28 2.46 -20.42
N ASP A 333 0.99 1.35 -20.23
CA ASP A 333 0.60 -0.01 -20.65
C ASP A 333 -0.74 -0.51 -20.06
N THR A 334 -1.35 0.19 -19.10
CA THR A 334 -2.62 -0.26 -18.51
C THR A 334 -3.85 0.18 -19.30
N GLN A 335 -3.68 0.98 -20.36
CA GLN A 335 -4.80 1.67 -21.02
C GLN A 335 -5.66 0.75 -21.87
N VAL A 336 -5.07 0.03 -22.83
CA VAL A 336 -5.76 -1.02 -23.60
C VAL A 336 -6.47 -2.02 -22.69
N GLN A 337 -5.78 -2.42 -21.62
CA GLN A 337 -6.29 -3.36 -20.62
C GLN A 337 -7.51 -2.83 -19.87
N THR A 338 -7.67 -1.51 -19.78
CA THR A 338 -8.79 -0.81 -19.16
C THR A 338 -9.90 -0.57 -20.19
N ASN A 339 -9.55 -0.18 -21.41
CA ASN A 339 -10.50 0.01 -22.51
C ASN A 339 -11.18 -1.31 -22.91
N LEU A 340 -10.48 -2.46 -22.88
CA LEU A 340 -11.10 -3.78 -23.11
C LEU A 340 -12.24 -4.02 -22.13
N GLN A 341 -11.98 -3.74 -20.85
CA GLN A 341 -12.98 -3.87 -19.81
C GLN A 341 -14.10 -2.84 -20.00
N LEU A 342 -13.80 -1.57 -20.27
CA LEU A 342 -14.84 -0.54 -20.47
C LEU A 342 -15.75 -0.84 -21.68
N VAL A 343 -15.16 -1.25 -22.82
CA VAL A 343 -15.90 -1.60 -24.04
C VAL A 343 -16.73 -2.87 -23.84
N THR A 344 -16.18 -3.92 -23.23
CA THR A 344 -16.95 -5.15 -22.96
C THR A 344 -18.03 -4.95 -21.88
N HIS A 345 -17.78 -4.13 -20.86
CA HIS A 345 -18.76 -3.79 -19.82
C HIS A 345 -19.96 -3.02 -20.39
N ILE A 346 -19.75 -2.12 -21.35
CA ILE A 346 -20.85 -1.39 -22.01
C ILE A 346 -21.54 -2.26 -23.08
N LEU A 347 -20.79 -2.90 -23.99
CA LEU A 347 -21.36 -3.60 -25.15
C LEU A 347 -21.86 -5.02 -24.84
N GLU A 348 -21.10 -5.81 -24.08
CA GLU A 348 -21.42 -7.22 -23.80
C GLU A 348 -22.28 -7.35 -22.53
N PHE A 349 -21.98 -6.58 -21.48
CA PHE A 349 -22.71 -6.61 -20.21
C PHE A 349 -23.82 -5.55 -20.05
N GLY A 350 -23.85 -4.52 -20.92
CA GLY A 350 -24.93 -3.54 -20.97
C GLY A 350 -24.91 -2.46 -19.88
N LEU A 351 -23.78 -2.24 -19.23
CA LEU A 351 -23.63 -1.18 -18.21
C LEU A 351 -23.67 0.21 -18.85
N THR A 352 -24.19 1.22 -18.15
CA THR A 352 -24.01 2.62 -18.54
C THR A 352 -22.53 3.04 -18.42
N PRO A 353 -22.08 4.12 -19.09
CA PRO A 353 -20.68 4.54 -19.02
C PRO A 353 -20.15 4.77 -17.61
N GLN A 354 -21.00 5.31 -16.71
CA GLN A 354 -20.61 5.56 -15.31
C GLN A 354 -20.56 4.26 -14.48
N GLU A 355 -21.50 3.32 -14.69
CA GLU A 355 -21.45 1.99 -14.05
C GLU A 355 -20.25 1.18 -14.54
N ALA A 356 -19.89 1.28 -15.83
CA ALA A 356 -18.69 0.66 -16.37
C ALA A 356 -17.42 1.22 -15.72
N VAL A 357 -17.32 2.54 -15.57
CA VAL A 357 -16.19 3.20 -14.87
C VAL A 357 -16.12 2.83 -13.39
N GLU A 358 -17.25 2.73 -12.68
CA GLU A 358 -17.27 2.31 -11.27
C GLU A 358 -16.96 0.80 -11.12
N ALA A 359 -17.37 -0.04 -12.07
CA ALA A 359 -17.02 -1.46 -12.10
C ALA A 359 -15.51 -1.71 -12.37
N LEU A 360 -14.81 -0.78 -13.04
CA LEU A 360 -13.35 -0.83 -13.18
C LEU A 360 -12.63 -0.54 -11.87
N ALA A 361 -13.16 0.33 -11.00
CA ALA A 361 -12.57 0.60 -9.69
C ALA A 361 -12.53 -0.69 -8.85
N GLY A 362 -13.58 -1.50 -8.91
CA GLY A 362 -13.66 -2.82 -8.27
C GLY A 362 -12.67 -3.86 -8.77
N VAL A 363 -12.39 -3.90 -10.09
CA VAL A 363 -11.72 -5.03 -10.76
C VAL A 363 -10.75 -4.54 -11.87
N LEU A 364 -9.70 -3.81 -11.48
CA LEU A 364 -8.67 -3.36 -12.44
C LEU A 364 -7.54 -4.40 -12.62
N CYS A 365 -7.69 -5.27 -13.60
CA CYS A 365 -6.76 -6.37 -13.87
C CYS A 365 -5.62 -5.92 -14.79
N LYS A 366 -4.45 -5.66 -14.18
CA LYS A 366 -3.21 -5.25 -14.84
C LYS A 366 -2.23 -6.43 -14.99
N THR A 367 -1.78 -6.67 -16.22
CA THR A 367 -0.54 -7.39 -16.51
C THR A 367 0.56 -6.35 -16.67
N LEU A 368 1.48 -6.27 -15.70
CA LEU A 368 2.60 -5.34 -15.72
C LEU A 368 3.81 -5.96 -16.43
N TRP A 369 3.91 -5.71 -17.73
CA TRP A 369 5.20 -5.75 -18.42
C TRP A 369 6.05 -4.57 -17.92
N ASN A 370 7.35 -4.76 -17.73
CA ASN A 370 8.24 -3.71 -17.27
C ASN A 370 8.87 -3.00 -18.48
N PRO A 371 8.53 -1.74 -18.80
CA PRO A 371 9.10 -1.07 -19.97
C PRO A 371 10.59 -0.73 -19.84
N LEU A 372 11.20 -0.94 -18.67
CA LEU A 372 12.60 -0.60 -18.38
C LEU A 372 13.57 -1.79 -18.48
N PHE A 373 13.09 -3.05 -18.47
CA PHE A 373 13.97 -4.24 -18.51
C PHE A 373 13.25 -5.47 -19.11
N PRO A 374 13.93 -6.28 -19.95
CA PRO A 374 13.42 -7.55 -20.45
C PRO A 374 13.38 -8.60 -19.33
N ILE A 375 12.24 -8.67 -18.63
CA ILE A 375 11.95 -9.63 -17.57
C ILE A 375 10.69 -10.41 -17.98
N PRO A 376 10.65 -11.75 -17.84
CA PRO A 376 9.47 -12.54 -18.20
C PRO A 376 8.22 -12.07 -17.44
N ALA A 377 7.09 -12.06 -18.17
CA ALA A 377 5.84 -11.45 -17.73
C ALA A 377 5.35 -12.01 -16.38
N LYS A 378 5.44 -11.18 -15.33
CA LYS A 378 4.79 -11.44 -14.05
C LYS A 378 3.45 -10.72 -14.03
N THR A 379 2.36 -11.49 -14.14
CA THR A 379 1.00 -10.99 -13.90
C THR A 379 0.97 -10.32 -12.52
N ARG A 380 0.52 -9.07 -12.43
CA ARG A 380 0.60 -8.25 -11.21
C ARG A 380 -0.64 -7.42 -11.06
N PHE A 381 -1.66 -8.06 -10.48
CA PHE A 381 -2.92 -7.44 -10.14
C PHE A 381 -2.68 -6.19 -9.27
N ASN A 382 -3.56 -5.20 -9.43
CA ASN A 382 -3.44 -3.89 -8.81
C ASN A 382 -4.85 -3.45 -8.40
N SER A 383 -5.33 -4.06 -7.33
CA SER A 383 -6.59 -3.66 -6.69
C SER A 383 -6.39 -2.30 -6.03
N LYS A 384 -7.24 -1.33 -6.37
CA LYS A 384 -7.56 -0.14 -5.56
C LYS A 384 -9.01 -0.16 -5.05
N ALA A 385 -9.64 -1.34 -5.09
CA ALA A 385 -10.87 -1.67 -4.38
C ALA A 385 -11.07 -3.19 -4.29
N VAL A 386 -12.20 -3.59 -3.69
CA VAL A 386 -12.44 -4.91 -3.12
C VAL A 386 -12.92 -5.94 -4.15
N PHE A 387 -12.00 -6.75 -4.69
CA PHE A 387 -12.34 -8.11 -5.12
C PHE A 387 -12.95 -8.89 -3.92
N PRO A 388 -14.09 -9.57 -4.06
CA PRO A 388 -14.56 -10.52 -3.04
C PRO A 388 -13.54 -11.65 -2.80
N MET A 389 -13.39 -12.10 -1.55
CA MET A 389 -12.35 -13.07 -1.17
C MET A 389 -12.42 -14.39 -1.95
N HIS A 390 -13.62 -14.86 -2.31
CA HIS A 390 -13.78 -16.08 -3.11
C HIS A 390 -13.17 -15.92 -4.52
N ILE A 391 -13.34 -14.77 -5.18
CA ILE A 391 -12.74 -14.51 -6.50
C ILE A 391 -11.21 -14.48 -6.40
N ARG A 392 -10.67 -13.89 -5.32
CA ARG A 392 -9.21 -13.91 -5.04
C ARG A 392 -8.69 -15.34 -4.85
N GLN A 393 -9.48 -16.23 -4.24
CA GLN A 393 -9.11 -17.63 -4.04
C GLN A 393 -9.16 -18.43 -5.35
N THR A 394 -10.23 -18.32 -6.14
CA THR A 394 -10.35 -19.00 -7.46
C THR A 394 -9.23 -18.58 -8.41
N LEU A 395 -8.92 -17.27 -8.51
CA LEU A 395 -7.82 -16.80 -9.36
C LEU A 395 -6.45 -17.34 -8.88
N ARG A 396 -6.21 -17.44 -7.56
CA ARG A 396 -4.98 -18.08 -7.04
C ARG A 396 -4.92 -19.58 -7.35
N GLN A 397 -6.05 -20.30 -7.24
CA GLN A 397 -6.14 -21.72 -7.58
C GLN A 397 -5.83 -21.97 -9.07
N LYS A 398 -6.33 -21.10 -9.97
CA LYS A 398 -5.98 -21.11 -11.40
C LYS A 398 -4.54 -20.61 -11.69
N GLY A 399 -3.76 -20.22 -10.67
CA GLY A 399 -2.32 -19.94 -10.78
C GLY A 399 -1.90 -18.46 -10.88
N HIS A 400 -2.78 -17.50 -10.58
CA HIS A 400 -2.47 -16.07 -10.68
C HIS A 400 -1.73 -15.48 -9.46
N ASP A 401 -0.64 -14.74 -9.71
CA ASP A 401 0.13 -13.99 -8.69
C ASP A 401 -0.63 -12.72 -8.24
N LEU A 402 -1.50 -12.86 -7.23
CA LEU A 402 -2.30 -11.76 -6.70
C LEU A 402 -1.56 -10.99 -5.59
N ARG A 403 -0.93 -9.88 -5.96
CA ARG A 403 -0.49 -8.83 -5.04
C ARG A 403 -1.61 -7.80 -4.81
N ILE A 404 -1.90 -7.49 -3.55
CA ILE A 404 -2.83 -6.43 -3.15
C ILE A 404 -2.03 -5.15 -2.90
N LEU A 405 -2.57 -3.99 -3.27
CA LEU A 405 -2.17 -2.70 -2.72
C LEU A 405 -3.24 -2.31 -1.69
N SER A 406 -2.85 -1.79 -0.53
CA SER A 406 -3.79 -1.51 0.57
C SER A 406 -4.60 -0.24 0.29
N ASP A 407 -5.93 -0.34 0.41
CA ASP A 407 -6.86 0.76 0.11
C ASP A 407 -6.83 1.90 1.16
N TRP A 408 -6.14 1.70 2.30
CA TRP A 408 -6.01 2.67 3.39
C TRP A 408 -4.66 3.40 3.37
N GLU A 409 -4.64 4.61 2.79
CA GLU A 409 -3.58 5.59 3.06
C GLU A 409 -3.90 6.31 4.40
N PRO A 410 -2.93 6.51 5.31
CA PRO A 410 -3.18 7.23 6.57
C PRO A 410 -3.68 8.66 6.33
N ARG A 411 -4.66 9.11 7.14
CA ARG A 411 -5.26 10.46 7.08
C ARG A 411 -4.23 11.59 7.21
N VAL A 412 -3.09 11.32 7.81
CA VAL A 412 -2.02 12.28 8.06
C VAL A 412 -0.71 11.71 7.48
N PRO A 413 0.07 12.49 6.69
CA PRO A 413 1.37 12.04 6.20
C PRO A 413 2.37 11.89 7.36
N LYS A 414 3.42 11.07 7.18
CA LYS A 414 4.48 10.97 8.19
C LYS A 414 5.24 12.30 8.31
N LEU A 415 5.30 12.81 9.52
CA LEU A 415 6.04 13.99 9.95
C LEU A 415 7.49 13.60 10.30
N PRO A 416 8.47 14.50 10.09
CA PRO A 416 9.81 14.35 10.66
C PRO A 416 9.74 14.24 12.20
N THR A 417 10.54 13.33 12.76
CA THR A 417 10.61 13.13 14.22
C THR A 417 11.97 12.59 14.62
N ASP A 418 12.51 13.09 15.73
CA ASP A 418 13.77 12.61 16.33
C ASP A 418 13.59 11.27 17.06
N GLY A 419 12.35 10.80 17.20
CA GLY A 419 11.98 9.59 17.93
C GLY A 419 11.59 9.84 19.39
N PHE A 420 11.53 8.75 20.15
CA PHE A 420 11.47 8.75 21.61
C PHE A 420 12.85 8.42 22.17
N ILE A 421 13.07 8.73 23.46
CA ILE A 421 14.36 8.51 24.12
C ILE A 421 14.75 7.02 24.13
N SER A 422 16.05 6.75 24.27
CA SER A 422 16.60 5.41 24.47
C SER A 422 17.78 5.42 25.44
N PRO A 423 18.19 4.29 26.03
CA PRO A 423 19.37 4.22 26.88
C PRO A 423 20.66 4.66 26.16
N MET A 424 20.67 4.56 24.83
CA MET A 424 21.75 5.02 23.95
C MET A 424 21.73 6.54 23.69
N ALA A 425 20.82 7.32 24.26
CA ALA A 425 20.78 8.78 24.08
C ALA A 425 22.02 9.52 24.61
N ARG A 426 22.85 8.86 25.44
CA ARG A 426 24.20 9.33 25.85
C ARG A 426 25.24 9.23 24.73
N HIS A 427 24.93 8.53 23.65
CA HIS A 427 25.77 8.29 22.48
C HIS A 427 25.12 8.86 21.22
N PRO A 428 24.89 10.19 21.14
CA PRO A 428 24.23 10.83 19.99
C PRO A 428 25.00 10.68 18.67
N GLU A 429 26.26 10.25 18.72
CA GLU A 429 27.07 9.84 17.57
C GLU A 429 26.60 8.52 16.91
N LEU A 430 25.80 7.70 17.61
CA LEU A 430 25.27 6.43 17.12
C LEU A 430 23.76 6.50 16.87
N LYS A 431 23.35 6.38 15.60
CA LYS A 431 21.92 6.37 15.23
C LYS A 431 21.25 5.06 15.67
N LYS A 432 19.93 5.10 15.90
CA LYS A 432 19.13 3.91 16.26
C LYS A 432 19.22 2.76 15.24
N SER A 433 19.54 3.05 13.98
CA SER A 433 19.81 2.07 12.91
C SER A 433 21.21 1.44 12.94
N GLU A 434 22.14 1.97 13.74
CA GLU A 434 23.55 1.55 13.79
C GLU A 434 23.82 0.67 15.03
N TRP A 435 23.04 0.81 16.11
CA TRP A 435 23.14 -0.02 17.32
C TRP A 435 22.02 -1.06 17.49
N ASN A 436 20.88 -0.94 16.80
CA ASN A 436 19.91 -2.05 16.73
C ASN A 436 20.49 -3.20 15.89
N PRO A 437 20.49 -4.45 16.37
CA PRO A 437 20.92 -5.59 15.56
C PRO A 437 19.91 -5.91 14.46
N ASN A 438 20.41 -6.18 13.24
CA ASN A 438 19.59 -6.60 12.09
C ASN A 438 19.07 -8.05 12.20
N TRP A 439 18.75 -8.53 13.40
CA TRP A 439 18.19 -9.86 13.63
C TRP A 439 16.66 -9.83 13.47
N THR A 440 16.14 -10.75 12.68
CA THR A 440 14.72 -10.84 12.29
C THR A 440 13.84 -11.51 13.37
N ARG A 441 12.53 -11.57 13.09
CA ARG A 441 11.55 -12.39 13.82
C ARG A 441 11.50 -13.78 13.19
N THR A 442 11.52 -14.81 14.04
CA THR A 442 11.40 -16.21 13.61
C THR A 442 10.27 -16.93 14.35
N ALA A 443 9.91 -18.11 13.84
CA ALA A 443 8.82 -18.94 14.35
C ALA A 443 9.35 -20.29 14.84
N CYS A 444 9.14 -20.61 16.11
CA CYS A 444 9.33 -21.97 16.62
C CYS A 444 8.08 -22.80 16.31
N VAL A 445 8.26 -23.97 15.70
CA VAL A 445 7.19 -24.94 15.42
C VAL A 445 7.48 -26.23 16.16
N VAL A 446 6.58 -26.65 17.04
CA VAL A 446 6.66 -27.94 17.74
C VAL A 446 5.61 -28.88 17.15
N THR A 447 6.02 -30.07 16.71
CA THR A 447 5.14 -31.07 16.08
C THR A 447 5.10 -32.34 16.94
N ALA A 448 3.90 -32.86 17.20
CA ALA A 448 3.67 -34.13 17.90
C ALA A 448 3.71 -35.33 16.93
N GLN A 449 3.76 -36.55 17.49
CA GLN A 449 3.91 -37.80 16.72
C GLN A 449 2.72 -38.12 15.79
N ASP A 450 1.56 -37.50 16.02
CA ASP A 450 0.35 -37.59 15.19
C ASP A 450 0.34 -36.58 14.02
N GLY A 451 1.35 -35.70 13.95
CA GLY A 451 1.43 -34.60 12.97
C GLY A 451 0.77 -33.29 13.42
N THR A 452 0.08 -33.26 14.55
CA THR A 452 -0.45 -32.02 15.15
C THR A 452 0.70 -31.10 15.52
N TRP A 453 0.59 -29.79 15.26
CA TRP A 453 1.67 -28.84 15.52
C TRP A 453 1.17 -27.50 16.09
N GLY A 454 2.01 -26.90 16.95
CA GLY A 454 1.80 -25.58 17.52
C GLY A 454 2.94 -24.62 17.16
N VAL A 455 2.68 -23.32 17.29
CA VAL A 455 3.63 -22.26 16.91
C VAL A 455 3.80 -21.20 18.00
N GLY A 456 5.02 -20.67 18.12
CA GLY A 456 5.39 -19.56 18.98
C GLY A 456 6.37 -18.63 18.26
N PHE A 457 6.20 -17.31 18.37
CA PHE A 457 7.07 -16.33 17.73
C PHE A 457 8.07 -15.71 18.72
N THR A 458 9.22 -15.28 18.19
CA THR A 458 10.26 -14.56 18.93
C THR A 458 11.02 -13.59 18.04
N ASN A 459 11.55 -12.53 18.64
CA ASN A 459 12.58 -11.68 18.05
C ASN A 459 13.96 -12.40 18.07
N HIS A 460 14.96 -11.75 17.47
CA HIS A 460 16.39 -12.12 17.53
C HIS A 460 16.73 -13.50 16.92
N SER A 461 16.12 -13.81 15.77
CA SER A 461 16.29 -15.06 15.01
C SER A 461 17.70 -15.65 15.05
N GLY A 462 18.71 -14.92 14.60
CA GLY A 462 20.10 -15.39 14.44
C GLY A 462 20.64 -16.22 15.61
N PRO A 463 20.89 -15.63 16.79
CA PRO A 463 21.39 -16.40 17.94
C PRO A 463 20.31 -17.25 18.62
N VAL A 464 19.03 -16.90 18.55
CA VAL A 464 17.95 -17.66 19.21
C VAL A 464 17.67 -18.99 18.51
N LEU A 465 17.80 -19.05 17.18
CA LEU A 465 17.64 -20.28 16.39
C LEU A 465 18.63 -21.38 16.82
N SER A 466 19.90 -21.06 17.05
CA SER A 466 20.86 -22.05 17.56
C SER A 466 20.55 -22.49 19.00
N ILE A 467 20.07 -21.59 19.86
CA ILE A 467 19.65 -21.98 21.22
C ILE A 467 18.46 -22.98 21.15
N ILE A 468 17.50 -22.76 20.26
CA ILE A 468 16.37 -23.66 20.06
C ILE A 468 16.82 -24.97 19.41
N ASN A 469 17.41 -24.91 18.21
CA ASN A 469 17.64 -26.08 17.37
C ASN A 469 18.87 -26.91 17.79
N ASP A 470 19.98 -26.27 18.15
CA ASP A 470 21.24 -26.96 18.42
C ASP A 470 21.34 -27.44 19.89
N HIS A 471 20.48 -26.93 20.79
CA HIS A 471 20.52 -27.26 22.21
C HIS A 471 19.16 -27.65 22.83
N PHE A 472 18.09 -26.86 22.68
CA PHE A 472 16.82 -27.20 23.33
C PHE A 472 16.08 -28.36 22.64
N ALA A 473 15.99 -28.40 21.31
CA ALA A 473 15.26 -29.44 20.59
C ALA A 473 15.79 -30.86 20.88
N PRO A 474 17.12 -31.15 20.88
CA PRO A 474 17.65 -32.46 21.26
C PRO A 474 17.33 -32.91 22.71
N LEU A 475 16.96 -31.99 23.60
CA LEU A 475 16.52 -32.30 24.97
C LEU A 475 15.01 -32.55 25.07
N LEU A 476 14.22 -32.03 24.12
CA LEU A 476 12.76 -32.04 24.12
C LEU A 476 12.16 -33.08 23.16
N GLU A 477 12.90 -33.53 22.16
CA GLU A 477 12.49 -34.63 21.28
C GLU A 477 12.18 -35.91 22.07
N GLY A 478 11.11 -36.59 21.67
CA GLY A 478 10.58 -37.77 22.37
C GLY A 478 9.97 -37.51 23.76
N GLN A 479 9.96 -36.28 24.27
CA GLN A 479 9.29 -35.95 25.53
C GLN A 479 7.77 -35.77 25.35
N ASN A 480 7.03 -35.90 26.46
CA ASN A 480 5.58 -35.65 26.48
C ASN A 480 5.28 -34.15 26.40
N CYS A 481 4.80 -33.69 25.23
CA CYS A 481 4.41 -32.30 24.95
C CYS A 481 3.33 -31.73 25.91
N MET A 482 2.51 -32.58 26.54
CA MET A 482 1.49 -32.14 27.50
C MET A 482 2.11 -31.62 28.82
N ALA A 483 3.33 -32.06 29.14
CA ALA A 483 4.06 -31.75 30.36
C ALA A 483 4.83 -30.42 30.29
N THR A 484 4.17 -29.36 29.82
CA THR A 484 4.73 -28.00 29.59
C THR A 484 5.67 -27.53 30.71
N GLU A 485 5.25 -27.61 31.97
CA GLU A 485 6.04 -27.30 33.17
C GLU A 485 7.41 -28.01 33.22
N LYS A 486 7.47 -29.30 32.86
CA LYS A 486 8.70 -30.10 32.82
C LYS A 486 9.62 -29.65 31.68
N LEU A 487 9.05 -29.41 30.50
CA LEU A 487 9.80 -29.01 29.30
C LEU A 487 10.41 -27.61 29.48
N TRP A 488 9.65 -26.71 30.10
CA TRP A 488 10.12 -25.40 30.54
C TRP A 488 11.28 -25.51 31.54
N ASP A 489 11.13 -26.32 32.59
CA ASP A 489 12.17 -26.52 33.62
C ASP A 489 13.45 -27.15 33.03
N MET A 490 13.31 -28.08 32.08
CA MET A 490 14.44 -28.66 31.33
C MET A 490 15.22 -27.59 30.56
N MET A 491 14.57 -26.79 29.71
CA MET A 491 15.24 -25.70 28.98
C MET A 491 15.87 -24.66 29.93
N ARG A 492 15.15 -24.32 31.01
CA ARG A 492 15.58 -23.35 32.03
C ARG A 492 16.84 -23.80 32.78
N ARG A 493 16.95 -25.10 33.11
CA ARG A 493 18.16 -25.67 33.74
C ARG A 493 19.30 -25.84 32.74
N ALA A 494 19.00 -26.32 31.54
CA ALA A 494 19.99 -26.53 30.48
C ALA A 494 20.70 -25.22 30.09
N SER A 495 19.98 -24.09 30.03
CA SER A 495 20.55 -22.76 29.73
C SER A 495 21.33 -22.11 30.88
N SER A 496 21.36 -22.71 32.07
CA SER A 496 22.05 -22.11 33.24
C SER A 496 23.54 -21.81 33.06
N PRO A 497 24.37 -22.59 32.33
CA PRO A 497 25.81 -22.31 32.20
C PRO A 497 26.14 -21.06 31.38
N TYR A 498 25.25 -20.62 30.49
CA TYR A 498 25.43 -19.43 29.64
C TYR A 498 24.40 -18.33 29.94
N HIS A 499 23.83 -18.38 31.15
CA HIS A 499 22.78 -17.50 31.67
C HIS A 499 21.41 -17.65 30.99
N THR A 500 20.36 -17.33 31.76
CA THR A 500 18.97 -17.70 31.47
C THR A 500 18.05 -16.50 31.24
N ALA A 501 18.57 -15.29 31.29
CA ALA A 501 17.92 -14.06 30.81
C ALA A 501 18.29 -13.80 29.33
N GLY A 502 17.75 -12.75 28.73
CA GLY A 502 18.03 -12.36 27.36
C GLY A 502 17.71 -13.48 26.36
N LEU A 503 18.60 -13.71 25.40
CA LEU A 503 18.43 -14.62 24.25
C LEU A 503 17.97 -16.04 24.63
N SER A 504 18.42 -16.57 25.78
CA SER A 504 17.96 -17.87 26.29
C SER A 504 16.46 -17.89 26.60
N SER A 505 15.92 -16.77 27.10
CA SER A 505 14.50 -16.63 27.46
C SER A 505 13.61 -16.33 26.26
N TYR A 506 14.11 -15.60 25.24
CA TYR A 506 13.48 -15.53 23.92
C TYR A 506 13.27 -16.95 23.35
N GLY A 507 14.31 -17.80 23.40
CA GLY A 507 14.23 -19.20 23.00
C GLY A 507 13.22 -20.04 23.80
N ILE A 508 13.27 -19.94 25.14
CA ILE A 508 12.30 -20.61 26.04
C ILE A 508 10.86 -20.18 25.72
N SER A 509 10.63 -18.89 25.51
CA SER A 509 9.30 -18.32 25.27
C SER A 509 8.70 -18.80 23.95
N ALA A 510 9.52 -18.86 22.89
CA ALA A 510 9.09 -19.37 21.58
C ALA A 510 8.63 -20.84 21.67
N VAL A 511 9.43 -21.68 22.35
CA VAL A 511 9.13 -23.10 22.53
C VAL A 511 7.93 -23.33 23.47
N ASP A 512 7.84 -22.59 24.58
CA ASP A 512 6.74 -22.70 25.54
C ASP A 512 5.39 -22.28 24.92
N ASN A 513 5.37 -21.15 24.20
CA ASN A 513 4.16 -20.70 23.50
C ASN A 513 3.75 -21.71 22.40
N ALA A 514 4.72 -22.28 21.65
CA ALA A 514 4.44 -23.35 20.69
C ALA A 514 3.89 -24.63 21.34
N LEU A 515 4.39 -25.01 22.52
CA LEU A 515 3.90 -26.16 23.29
C LEU A 515 2.48 -25.93 23.82
N TRP A 516 2.14 -24.72 24.29
CA TRP A 516 0.78 -24.40 24.73
C TRP A 516 -0.22 -24.37 23.57
N ASP A 517 0.17 -23.84 22.41
CA ASP A 517 -0.64 -23.86 21.19
C ASP A 517 -0.93 -25.31 20.74
N LEU A 518 0.11 -26.14 20.70
CA LEU A 518 0.03 -27.58 20.41
C LEU A 518 -0.89 -28.30 21.41
N LYS A 519 -0.77 -28.02 22.71
CA LYS A 519 -1.56 -28.61 23.79
C LYS A 519 -3.05 -28.26 23.67
N GLY A 520 -3.39 -27.03 23.31
CA GLY A 520 -4.77 -26.64 23.02
C GLY A 520 -5.32 -27.32 21.76
N LYS A 521 -4.51 -27.44 20.69
CA LYS A 521 -4.87 -28.13 19.45
C LYS A 521 -5.10 -29.64 19.66
N ILE A 522 -4.23 -30.33 20.41
CA ILE A 522 -4.40 -31.76 20.75
C ILE A 522 -5.68 -31.98 21.57
N LEU A 523 -5.98 -31.11 22.54
CA LEU A 523 -7.17 -31.22 23.38
C LEU A 523 -8.46 -30.70 22.73
N GLN A 524 -8.37 -30.04 21.57
CA GLN A 524 -9.47 -29.33 20.91
C GLN A 524 -10.13 -28.26 21.82
N ARG A 525 -9.30 -27.52 22.60
CA ARG A 525 -9.74 -26.44 23.50
C ARG A 525 -8.91 -25.16 23.28
N PRO A 526 -9.50 -23.96 23.45
CA PRO A 526 -8.71 -22.72 23.48
C PRO A 526 -7.83 -22.68 24.74
N VAL A 527 -6.62 -22.12 24.63
CA VAL A 527 -5.64 -22.14 25.73
C VAL A 527 -6.16 -21.43 27.00
N TYR A 528 -7.04 -20.43 26.89
CA TYR A 528 -7.54 -19.73 28.07
C TYR A 528 -8.34 -20.65 29.03
N GLU A 529 -9.02 -21.68 28.52
CA GLU A 529 -9.66 -22.70 29.37
C GLU A 529 -8.61 -23.56 30.09
N LEU A 530 -7.52 -23.92 29.39
CA LEU A 530 -6.43 -24.72 29.95
C LEU A 530 -5.62 -23.98 31.03
N LEU A 531 -5.76 -22.66 31.10
CA LEU A 531 -5.18 -21.78 32.12
C LEU A 531 -6.11 -21.52 33.32
N GLY A 532 -7.33 -22.07 33.32
CA GLY A 532 -8.31 -21.91 34.40
C GLY A 532 -9.67 -21.34 33.98
N GLY A 533 -9.82 -20.92 32.71
CA GLY A 533 -11.06 -20.35 32.18
C GLY A 533 -11.18 -18.83 32.40
N PRO A 534 -12.23 -18.21 31.82
CA PRO A 534 -12.42 -16.76 31.81
C PRO A 534 -12.55 -16.19 33.23
N GLN A 535 -11.80 -15.12 33.53
CA GLN A 535 -11.90 -14.37 34.79
C GLN A 535 -12.56 -12.99 34.59
N LYS A 536 -13.06 -12.71 33.39
CA LYS A 536 -13.66 -11.45 32.94
C LYS A 536 -14.42 -11.69 31.63
N ASP A 537 -15.49 -10.95 31.37
CA ASP A 537 -16.29 -11.08 30.13
C ASP A 537 -15.56 -10.57 28.88
N LYS A 538 -14.64 -9.62 29.08
CA LYS A 538 -13.80 -8.97 28.07
C LYS A 538 -12.59 -8.28 28.73
N ILE A 539 -11.50 -8.15 27.99
CA ILE A 539 -10.30 -7.41 28.42
C ILE A 539 -10.50 -5.92 28.10
N PHE A 540 -10.21 -5.02 29.04
CA PHE A 540 -10.10 -3.59 28.75
C PHE A 540 -8.71 -3.26 28.22
N CYS A 541 -8.62 -2.49 27.14
CA CYS A 541 -7.38 -2.25 26.42
C CYS A 541 -6.97 -0.77 26.44
N TYR A 542 -5.66 -0.52 26.41
CA TYR A 542 -5.08 0.81 26.21
C TYR A 542 -4.17 0.84 24.97
N ALA A 543 -3.96 2.04 24.42
CA ALA A 543 -3.21 2.25 23.19
C ALA A 543 -1.87 2.96 23.45
N SER A 544 -0.76 2.34 23.01
CA SER A 544 0.61 2.84 23.22
C SER A 544 1.16 3.49 21.95
N ASN A 545 1.52 4.78 22.05
CA ASN A 545 1.90 5.61 20.90
C ASN A 545 3.36 5.42 20.47
N THR A 546 3.75 4.21 20.06
CA THR A 546 5.14 3.90 19.66
C THR A 546 5.50 4.43 18.26
N ASP A 547 4.54 4.61 17.34
CA ASP A 547 4.78 5.24 16.02
C ASP A 547 4.36 6.72 16.06
N ILE A 548 5.19 7.53 16.72
CA ILE A 548 5.00 8.99 16.83
C ILE A 548 5.19 9.74 15.50
N SER A 549 5.53 9.07 14.39
CA SER A 549 5.77 9.76 13.11
C SER A 549 4.50 10.28 12.44
N TYR A 550 3.31 9.99 12.97
CA TYR A 550 2.06 10.68 12.57
C TYR A 550 1.75 11.92 13.43
N GLY A 551 2.63 12.27 14.38
CA GLY A 551 2.40 13.29 15.40
C GLY A 551 1.54 12.77 16.54
N THR A 552 1.90 13.13 17.78
CA THR A 552 1.20 12.62 18.99
C THR A 552 -0.29 12.92 18.97
N GLU A 553 -0.67 14.16 18.63
CA GLU A 553 -2.05 14.64 18.61
C GLU A 553 -2.95 13.78 17.68
N ASN A 554 -2.57 13.62 16.41
CA ASN A 554 -3.35 12.83 15.43
C ASN A 554 -3.44 11.34 15.81
N SER A 555 -2.37 10.77 16.38
CA SER A 555 -2.39 9.38 16.87
C SER A 555 -3.35 9.22 18.06
N ILE A 556 -3.33 10.14 19.02
CA ILE A 556 -4.21 10.10 20.19
C ILE A 556 -5.68 10.33 19.80
N GLU A 557 -5.96 11.25 18.88
CA GLU A 557 -7.31 11.43 18.30
C GLU A 557 -7.82 10.12 17.69
N TRP A 558 -7.00 9.45 16.87
CA TRP A 558 -7.38 8.18 16.27
C TRP A 558 -7.61 7.07 17.31
N PHE A 559 -6.85 7.05 18.42
CA PHE A 559 -7.07 6.06 19.48
C PHE A 559 -8.41 6.33 20.20
N LEU A 560 -8.81 7.58 20.39
CA LEU A 560 -10.14 7.92 20.96
C LEU A 560 -11.29 7.56 20.00
N GLU A 561 -11.12 7.77 18.70
CA GLU A 561 -12.06 7.32 17.64
C GLU A 561 -12.20 5.78 17.62
N LEU A 562 -11.10 5.04 17.80
CA LEU A 562 -11.09 3.58 17.96
C LEU A 562 -11.67 3.11 19.33
N GLY A 563 -12.20 4.03 20.13
CA GLY A 563 -12.91 3.74 21.38
C GLY A 563 -12.02 3.51 22.60
N PHE A 564 -10.69 3.67 22.50
CA PHE A 564 -9.82 3.56 23.67
C PHE A 564 -10.17 4.64 24.72
N ARG A 565 -10.01 4.30 26.01
CA ARG A 565 -10.18 5.20 27.16
C ARG A 565 -8.95 5.27 28.07
N ALA A 566 -7.83 4.77 27.57
CA ALA A 566 -6.53 4.83 28.21
C ALA A 566 -5.44 4.88 27.12
N VAL A 567 -4.44 5.75 27.28
CA VAL A 567 -3.38 6.00 26.27
C VAL A 567 -2.01 6.16 26.92
N LYS A 568 -0.97 5.56 26.31
CA LYS A 568 0.44 5.68 26.76
C LYS A 568 1.26 6.51 25.79
N LEU A 569 1.92 7.54 26.31
CA LEU A 569 2.90 8.38 25.62
C LEU A 569 4.31 7.85 25.84
N PHE A 570 5.23 8.18 24.93
CA PHE A 570 6.66 7.92 25.09
C PHE A 570 7.42 9.24 25.30
N ALA A 571 8.32 9.26 26.29
CA ALA A 571 9.18 10.40 26.59
C ALA A 571 10.14 10.68 25.41
N ARG A 572 10.35 11.96 25.12
CA ARG A 572 11.27 12.40 24.04
C ARG A 572 12.62 12.89 24.56
N TYR A 573 12.71 13.12 25.88
CA TYR A 573 13.84 13.75 26.55
C TYR A 573 14.16 13.04 27.86
N GLY A 574 15.34 13.31 28.41
CA GLY A 574 15.86 12.61 29.60
C GLY A 574 16.98 13.39 30.28
N PRO A 575 17.78 12.73 31.14
CA PRO A 575 18.79 13.39 31.98
C PRO A 575 19.73 14.31 31.22
N GLU A 576 20.15 13.88 30.04
CA GLU A 576 21.09 14.57 29.15
C GLU A 576 20.51 15.86 28.53
N SER A 577 19.18 16.03 28.56
CA SER A 577 18.46 17.25 28.16
C SER A 577 18.20 18.22 29.33
N GLY A 578 18.53 17.83 30.57
CA GLY A 578 18.35 18.65 31.77
C GLY A 578 16.91 19.14 31.97
N ILE A 579 16.77 20.32 32.62
CA ILE A 579 15.47 20.91 32.95
C ILE A 579 14.63 21.24 31.70
N GLU A 580 15.26 21.60 30.58
CA GLU A 580 14.58 21.86 29.31
C GLU A 580 13.86 20.59 28.79
N GLY A 581 14.47 19.42 28.95
CA GLY A 581 13.82 18.14 28.62
C GLY A 581 12.60 17.84 29.50
N ILE A 582 12.64 18.23 30.77
CA ILE A 582 11.50 18.11 31.70
C ILE A 582 10.38 19.04 31.24
N ASN A 583 10.67 20.32 31.04
CA ASN A 583 9.70 21.33 30.59
C ASN A 583 8.97 20.90 29.30
N ARG A 584 9.69 20.34 28.32
CA ARG A 584 9.10 19.86 27.06
C ARG A 584 8.31 18.55 27.19
N THR A 585 8.65 17.72 28.17
CA THR A 585 7.88 16.51 28.47
C THR A 585 6.63 16.86 29.28
N GLU A 586 6.70 17.89 30.13
CA GLU A 586 5.54 18.53 30.75
C GLU A 586 4.61 19.13 29.69
N GLU A 587 5.13 19.94 28.76
CA GLU A 587 4.34 20.52 27.65
C GLU A 587 3.62 19.44 26.81
N LEU A 588 4.30 18.32 26.53
CA LEU A 588 3.74 17.18 25.82
C LEU A 588 2.59 16.52 26.61
N VAL A 589 2.80 16.22 27.89
CA VAL A 589 1.79 15.59 28.75
C VAL A 589 0.61 16.55 29.01
N ALA A 590 0.87 17.83 29.19
CA ALA A 590 -0.13 18.87 29.37
C ALA A 590 -1.06 18.98 28.16
N LYS A 591 -0.50 19.08 26.94
CA LYS A 591 -1.27 19.14 25.69
C LYS A 591 -2.09 17.88 25.45
N THR A 592 -1.53 16.69 25.73
CA THR A 592 -2.31 15.45 25.63
C THR A 592 -3.40 15.36 26.71
N ARG A 593 -3.17 15.83 27.95
CA ARG A 593 -4.21 15.91 28.99
C ARG A 593 -5.35 16.87 28.60
N GLU A 594 -5.03 18.02 28.02
CA GLU A 594 -6.01 18.95 27.45
C GLU A 594 -6.81 18.30 26.29
N GLN A 595 -6.13 17.58 25.39
CA GLN A 595 -6.75 16.89 24.25
C GLN A 595 -7.74 15.78 24.68
N ILE A 596 -7.39 14.96 25.67
CA ILE A 596 -8.19 13.78 26.06
C ILE A 596 -9.17 14.03 27.21
N GLY A 597 -9.07 15.17 27.90
CA GLY A 597 -9.86 15.50 29.09
C GLY A 597 -9.51 14.63 30.31
N ASP A 598 -10.39 14.63 31.32
CA ASP A 598 -10.17 13.89 32.57
C ASP A 598 -10.78 12.47 32.59
N ASP A 599 -11.71 12.14 31.70
CA ASP A 599 -12.33 10.80 31.65
C ASP A 599 -11.46 9.73 30.96
N VAL A 600 -10.29 10.11 30.45
CA VAL A 600 -9.32 9.22 29.78
C VAL A 600 -8.05 9.09 30.62
N GLU A 601 -7.56 7.86 30.78
CA GLU A 601 -6.35 7.57 31.54
C GLU A 601 -5.08 7.84 30.70
N LEU A 602 -4.05 8.43 31.31
CA LEU A 602 -2.83 8.88 30.63
C LEU A 602 -1.58 8.32 31.31
N MET A 603 -0.75 7.64 30.55
CA MET A 603 0.48 6.99 31.03
C MET A 603 1.70 7.54 30.29
N LEU A 604 2.87 7.50 30.93
CA LEU A 604 4.14 7.89 30.31
C LEU A 604 5.16 6.75 30.40
N ASP A 605 5.77 6.43 29.27
CA ASP A 605 6.85 5.47 29.10
C ASP A 605 8.18 6.21 28.91
N ALA A 606 9.25 5.74 29.51
CA ALA A 606 10.59 6.32 29.36
C ALA A 606 11.67 5.32 28.89
N TRP A 607 11.27 4.13 28.43
CA TRP A 607 12.11 3.09 27.81
C TRP A 607 13.53 2.96 28.42
N MET A 608 13.57 2.69 29.73
CA MET A 608 14.74 2.51 30.61
C MET A 608 15.73 3.69 30.69
N SER A 609 15.35 4.88 30.20
CA SER A 609 16.32 5.91 29.80
C SER A 609 16.63 7.02 30.83
N LEU A 610 15.98 7.06 31.99
CA LEU A 610 16.18 8.13 32.98
C LEU A 610 17.18 7.73 34.07
N ASN A 611 17.33 8.58 35.08
CA ASN A 611 18.03 8.29 36.32
C ASN A 611 17.21 8.80 37.50
N VAL A 612 17.48 8.31 38.71
CA VAL A 612 16.71 8.60 39.94
C VAL A 612 16.39 10.09 40.12
N GLU A 613 17.37 10.97 39.91
CA GLU A 613 17.18 12.41 40.13
C GLU A 613 16.32 13.07 39.05
N TYR A 614 16.47 12.65 37.79
CA TYR A 614 15.62 13.11 36.70
C TYR A 614 14.18 12.59 36.84
N THR A 615 14.01 11.31 37.14
CA THR A 615 12.71 10.66 37.36
C THR A 615 11.92 11.37 38.45
N VAL A 616 12.55 11.68 39.59
CA VAL A 616 11.87 12.35 40.70
C VAL A 616 11.44 13.78 40.33
N ARG A 617 12.27 14.53 39.60
CA ARG A 617 11.92 15.88 39.13
C ARG A 617 10.82 15.86 38.06
N LEU A 618 10.87 14.88 37.16
CA LEU A 618 9.88 14.69 36.12
C LEU A 618 8.51 14.35 36.72
N VAL A 619 8.47 13.41 37.68
CA VAL A 619 7.23 13.08 38.40
C VAL A 619 6.69 14.28 39.17
N GLU A 620 7.55 15.09 39.82
CA GLU A 620 7.13 16.32 40.51
C GLU A 620 6.46 17.32 39.55
N ALA A 621 7.06 17.58 38.40
CA ALA A 621 6.49 18.45 37.36
C ALA A 621 5.19 17.90 36.76
N LEU A 622 5.07 16.57 36.62
CA LEU A 622 3.92 15.94 35.98
C LEU A 622 2.70 15.71 36.91
N LYS A 623 2.81 16.00 38.22
CA LYS A 623 1.69 15.87 39.19
C LYS A 623 0.38 16.54 38.74
N PRO A 624 0.34 17.76 38.17
CA PRO A 624 -0.92 18.43 37.83
C PRO A 624 -1.76 17.67 36.80
N TYR A 625 -1.12 16.87 35.94
CA TYR A 625 -1.75 16.23 34.79
C TYR A 625 -2.26 14.81 35.07
N ARG A 626 -2.14 14.35 36.33
CA ARG A 626 -2.64 13.05 36.82
C ARG A 626 -2.20 11.88 35.90
N LEU A 627 -0.91 11.58 35.91
CA LEU A 627 -0.39 10.38 35.24
C LEU A 627 -0.81 9.11 35.99
N LYS A 628 -1.47 8.21 35.26
CA LYS A 628 -1.98 6.93 35.74
C LYS A 628 -0.85 5.96 36.10
N TRP A 629 0.26 5.97 35.37
CA TRP A 629 1.55 5.43 35.82
C TRP A 629 2.74 6.05 35.05
N LEU A 630 3.94 5.86 35.60
CA LEU A 630 5.22 6.04 34.90
C LEU A 630 5.87 4.67 34.68
N GLU A 631 6.33 4.40 33.47
CA GLU A 631 6.79 3.08 32.99
C GLU A 631 8.26 3.10 32.56
N ASP A 632 8.97 2.00 32.82
CA ASP A 632 10.37 1.72 32.45
C ASP A 632 11.27 2.96 32.51
N TYR A 633 11.47 3.49 33.73
CA TYR A 633 12.14 4.78 33.95
C TYR A 633 13.64 4.67 34.26
N VAL A 634 14.17 3.49 34.61
CA VAL A 634 15.61 3.25 34.82
C VAL A 634 16.01 1.89 34.24
N LEU A 635 17.32 1.61 34.16
CA LEU A 635 17.84 0.34 33.66
C LEU A 635 17.26 -0.85 34.45
N PRO A 636 16.83 -1.93 33.77
CA PRO A 636 16.04 -3.01 34.38
C PRO A 636 16.81 -3.79 35.46
N GLU A 637 18.14 -3.85 35.37
CA GLU A 637 18.99 -4.48 36.37
C GLU A 637 19.19 -3.66 37.66
N ASP A 638 18.96 -2.35 37.65
CA ASP A 638 19.25 -1.45 38.79
C ASP A 638 18.10 -1.37 39.80
N MET A 639 17.87 -2.49 40.50
CA MET A 639 16.92 -2.62 41.60
C MET A 639 17.14 -1.58 42.72
N GLU A 640 18.37 -1.07 42.89
CA GLU A 640 18.65 -0.03 43.88
C GLU A 640 18.10 1.33 43.44
N SER A 641 18.21 1.69 42.15
CA SER A 641 17.55 2.86 41.58
C SER A 641 16.03 2.74 41.60
N TYR A 642 15.46 1.55 41.34
CA TYR A 642 14.03 1.31 41.55
C TYR A 642 13.60 1.65 42.98
N ALA A 643 14.31 1.14 43.99
CA ALA A 643 14.05 1.45 45.40
C ALA A 643 14.20 2.95 45.73
N LYS A 644 15.25 3.62 45.22
CA LYS A 644 15.49 5.05 45.42
C LYS A 644 14.42 5.94 44.78
N VAL A 645 13.87 5.57 43.63
CA VAL A 645 12.71 6.25 43.03
C VAL A 645 11.48 6.02 43.89
N ARG A 646 11.15 4.76 44.22
CA ARG A 646 9.99 4.40 45.04
C ARG A 646 9.94 5.14 46.38
N GLN A 647 11.08 5.27 47.06
CA GLN A 647 11.19 6.02 48.32
C GLN A 647 10.91 7.52 48.16
N ARG A 648 11.23 8.11 47.00
CA ARG A 648 11.16 9.56 46.75
C ARG A 648 9.86 10.01 46.09
N VAL A 649 9.15 9.13 45.37
CA VAL A 649 7.84 9.41 44.76
C VAL A 649 6.76 8.38 45.13
N PRO A 650 6.52 8.10 46.43
CA PRO A 650 5.63 7.01 46.88
C PRO A 650 4.14 7.20 46.54
N GLY A 651 3.74 8.38 46.06
CA GLY A 651 2.37 8.66 45.60
C GLY A 651 2.16 8.51 44.08
N GLN A 652 3.22 8.21 43.31
CA GLN A 652 3.11 7.91 41.89
C GLN A 652 3.01 6.39 41.71
N ILE A 653 2.06 5.94 40.89
CA ILE A 653 2.01 4.54 40.44
C ILE A 653 3.18 4.32 39.48
N LEU A 654 3.99 3.30 39.76
CA LEU A 654 5.18 2.93 39.01
C LEU A 654 4.97 1.55 38.36
N ALA A 655 5.36 1.43 37.10
CA ALA A 655 5.21 0.23 36.30
C ALA A 655 6.55 -0.13 35.65
N THR A 656 6.86 -1.42 35.53
CA THR A 656 8.03 -1.89 34.77
C THR A 656 7.95 -3.38 34.49
N GLY A 657 8.77 -3.86 33.54
CA GLY A 657 9.09 -5.28 33.43
C GLY A 657 9.25 -5.80 32.02
N GLU A 658 9.12 -4.96 30.99
CA GLU A 658 9.30 -5.37 29.58
C GLU A 658 10.64 -6.09 29.45
N HIS A 659 11.71 -5.45 29.93
CA HIS A 659 13.07 -5.97 29.84
C HIS A 659 13.49 -6.87 31.03
N TRP A 660 12.53 -7.48 31.73
CA TRP A 660 12.79 -8.53 32.75
C TRP A 660 12.53 -9.94 32.18
N TYR A 661 13.61 -10.55 31.68
CA TYR A 661 13.54 -11.83 30.97
C TYR A 661 13.30 -13.08 31.83
N THR A 662 13.08 -12.96 33.15
CA THR A 662 12.92 -14.14 34.04
C THR A 662 12.04 -13.82 35.25
N ILE A 663 11.48 -14.86 35.89
CA ILE A 663 10.62 -14.70 37.10
C ILE A 663 11.31 -14.04 38.31
N HIS A 664 12.66 -14.01 38.37
CA HIS A 664 13.38 -13.58 39.58
C HIS A 664 13.37 -12.05 39.81
N PRO A 665 13.65 -11.17 38.82
CA PRO A 665 13.39 -9.74 38.91
C PRO A 665 11.98 -9.40 39.41
N PHE A 666 10.93 -10.01 38.85
CA PHE A 666 9.54 -9.81 39.30
C PHE A 666 9.35 -10.20 40.78
N ALA A 667 9.89 -11.34 41.21
CA ALA A 667 9.82 -11.77 42.61
C ALA A 667 10.56 -10.81 43.56
N THR A 668 11.73 -10.29 43.17
CA THR A 668 12.48 -9.28 43.93
C THR A 668 11.70 -7.97 44.03
N ALA A 669 11.19 -7.46 42.90
CA ALA A 669 10.46 -6.21 42.85
C ALA A 669 9.13 -6.26 43.62
N ALA A 670 8.41 -7.39 43.55
CA ALA A 670 7.18 -7.62 44.30
C ALA A 670 7.43 -7.74 45.81
N SER A 671 8.39 -8.57 46.23
CA SER A 671 8.71 -8.77 47.66
C SER A 671 9.32 -7.55 48.35
N GLN A 672 9.89 -6.62 47.59
CA GLN A 672 10.40 -5.33 48.09
C GLN A 672 9.43 -4.15 47.83
N GLY A 673 8.29 -4.38 47.18
CA GLY A 673 7.28 -3.36 46.88
C GLY A 673 7.76 -2.22 45.96
N LEU A 674 8.73 -2.49 45.08
CA LEU A 674 9.43 -1.46 44.29
C LEU A 674 8.53 -0.74 43.28
N VAL A 675 7.50 -1.45 42.77
CA VAL A 675 6.55 -1.00 41.75
C VAL A 675 5.15 -1.53 42.05
N ASP A 676 4.14 -1.02 41.35
CA ASP A 676 2.72 -1.35 41.51
C ASP A 676 2.21 -2.30 40.42
N ILE A 677 2.79 -2.19 39.21
CA ILE A 677 2.40 -2.93 38.02
C ILE A 677 3.63 -3.65 37.46
N LEU A 678 3.48 -4.95 37.21
CA LEU A 678 4.49 -5.80 36.58
C LEU A 678 4.16 -6.03 35.11
N GLN A 679 5.12 -5.83 34.20
CA GLN A 679 4.88 -5.82 32.76
C GLN A 679 5.73 -6.82 31.94
N PRO A 680 5.64 -8.13 32.22
CA PRO A 680 6.37 -9.13 31.44
C PRO A 680 5.91 -9.16 29.97
N ASP A 681 6.84 -9.33 29.05
CA ASP A 681 6.53 -9.68 27.65
C ASP A 681 6.44 -11.21 27.47
N ILE A 682 5.39 -11.68 26.83
CA ILE A 682 5.12 -13.12 26.63
C ILE A 682 6.05 -13.81 25.62
N GLN A 683 6.75 -13.06 24.76
CA GLN A 683 7.74 -13.57 23.81
C GLN A 683 9.17 -13.59 24.37
N TRP A 684 9.44 -13.04 25.57
CA TRP A 684 10.80 -13.09 26.14
C TRP A 684 10.96 -13.12 27.68
N ALA A 685 9.89 -13.05 28.47
CA ALA A 685 9.95 -13.32 29.92
C ALA A 685 9.75 -14.81 30.28
N GLY A 686 9.64 -15.69 29.29
CA GLY A 686 9.64 -17.15 29.42
C GLY A 686 8.35 -17.85 29.02
N GLY A 687 7.51 -17.24 28.18
CA GLY A 687 6.23 -17.81 27.71
C GLY A 687 5.14 -17.90 28.77
N ILE A 688 3.98 -18.43 28.38
CA ILE A 688 2.81 -18.69 29.25
C ILE A 688 3.21 -19.29 30.61
N THR A 689 4.06 -20.32 30.63
CA THR A 689 4.48 -21.02 31.84
C THR A 689 5.23 -20.11 32.82
N ALA A 690 6.01 -19.15 32.33
CA ALA A 690 6.65 -18.15 33.19
C ALA A 690 5.67 -17.06 33.62
N LEU A 691 4.83 -16.55 32.70
CA LEU A 691 3.92 -15.45 32.99
C LEU A 691 2.80 -15.82 33.96
N MET A 692 2.28 -17.07 33.94
CA MET A 692 1.39 -17.57 35.00
C MET A 692 2.02 -17.43 36.38
N ARG A 693 3.29 -17.79 36.52
CA ARG A 693 4.02 -17.69 37.80
C ARG A 693 4.23 -16.23 38.21
N ILE A 694 4.45 -15.33 37.25
CA ILE A 694 4.55 -13.88 37.50
C ILE A 694 3.18 -13.31 37.95
N CYS A 695 2.07 -13.82 37.41
CA CYS A 695 0.72 -13.48 37.91
C CYS A 695 0.53 -13.92 39.37
N HIS A 696 0.84 -15.17 39.70
CA HIS A 696 0.76 -15.64 41.10
C HIS A 696 1.72 -14.90 42.05
N ILE A 697 2.91 -14.48 41.58
CA ILE A 697 3.83 -13.62 42.33
C ILE A 697 3.20 -12.25 42.59
N ALA A 698 2.54 -11.64 41.60
CA ALA A 698 1.86 -10.36 41.75
C ALA A 698 0.72 -10.44 42.77
N GLU A 699 -0.18 -11.43 42.64
CA GLU A 699 -1.31 -11.63 43.55
C GLU A 699 -0.87 -11.85 44.99
N ALA A 700 0.18 -12.64 45.21
CA ALA A 700 0.76 -12.87 46.54
C ALA A 700 1.30 -11.60 47.22
N HIS A 701 1.49 -10.51 46.47
CA HIS A 701 1.95 -9.20 46.96
C HIS A 701 0.92 -8.07 46.71
N GLY A 702 -0.29 -8.39 46.21
CA GLY A 702 -1.34 -7.41 45.90
C GLY A 702 -1.05 -6.50 44.70
N LEU A 703 -0.14 -6.91 43.80
CA LEU A 703 0.24 -6.14 42.60
C LEU A 703 -0.61 -6.53 41.37
N THR A 704 -0.65 -5.64 40.38
CA THR A 704 -1.30 -5.90 39.08
C THR A 704 -0.28 -6.36 38.05
N VAL A 705 -0.70 -7.19 37.09
CA VAL A 705 0.09 -7.52 35.89
C VAL A 705 -0.55 -6.89 34.65
N ILE A 706 0.27 -6.35 33.75
CA ILE A 706 -0.16 -5.92 32.40
C ILE A 706 0.89 -6.44 31.43
N SER A 707 0.60 -7.50 30.68
CA SER A 707 1.56 -8.06 29.71
C SER A 707 1.96 -6.98 28.69
N HIS A 708 3.26 -6.68 28.59
CA HIS A 708 3.76 -5.80 27.53
C HIS A 708 3.34 -6.38 26.17
N ALA A 709 2.91 -5.48 25.27
CA ALA A 709 2.39 -5.80 23.95
C ALA A 709 1.27 -6.87 23.93
N GLY A 710 0.62 -7.14 25.07
CA GLY A 710 -0.15 -8.37 25.28
C GLY A 710 -1.31 -8.58 24.32
N MET A 711 -1.92 -7.52 23.78
CA MET A 711 -3.01 -7.60 22.81
C MET A 711 -2.52 -7.71 21.36
N ASN A 712 -1.23 -7.55 21.08
CA ASN A 712 -0.65 -7.68 19.73
C ASN A 712 -0.70 -9.13 19.21
N TYR A 713 -0.74 -10.11 20.12
CA TYR A 713 -0.65 -11.54 19.80
C TYR A 713 -1.62 -12.38 20.65
N PRO A 714 -2.21 -13.45 20.11
CA PRO A 714 -3.15 -14.31 20.82
C PRO A 714 -2.62 -14.90 22.14
N TYR A 715 -1.31 -15.12 22.25
CA TYR A 715 -0.66 -15.59 23.48
C TYR A 715 -1.01 -14.71 24.69
N GLY A 716 -0.81 -13.39 24.55
CA GLY A 716 -1.05 -12.43 25.62
C GLY A 716 -2.54 -12.20 25.85
N GLN A 717 -3.37 -12.28 24.80
CA GLN A 717 -4.82 -12.19 24.91
C GLN A 717 -5.41 -13.35 25.73
N HIS A 718 -5.04 -14.60 25.43
CA HIS A 718 -5.54 -15.78 26.16
C HIS A 718 -5.09 -15.78 27.62
N LEU A 719 -3.84 -15.40 27.90
CA LEU A 719 -3.34 -15.22 29.27
C LEU A 719 -4.10 -14.10 30.01
N SER A 720 -4.26 -12.93 29.37
CA SER A 720 -4.91 -11.76 29.99
C SER A 720 -6.38 -12.00 30.29
N TYR A 721 -7.04 -12.90 29.55
CA TYR A 721 -8.43 -13.31 29.81
C TYR A 721 -8.52 -14.26 31.01
N ALA A 722 -7.62 -15.25 31.08
CA ALA A 722 -7.62 -16.31 32.09
C ALA A 722 -6.95 -15.97 33.43
N MET A 723 -6.07 -14.96 33.48
CA MET A 723 -5.41 -14.55 34.72
C MET A 723 -6.20 -13.43 35.43
N PRO A 724 -6.54 -13.57 36.71
CA PRO A 724 -7.21 -12.51 37.48
C PRO A 724 -6.24 -11.36 37.82
N ALA A 725 -4.95 -11.65 37.96
CA ALA A 725 -3.87 -10.66 38.11
C ALA A 725 -3.78 -9.66 36.95
N ILE A 726 -4.21 -10.05 35.74
CA ILE A 726 -4.20 -9.20 34.55
C ILE A 726 -5.56 -8.56 34.36
N GLN A 727 -5.65 -7.27 34.65
CA GLN A 727 -6.87 -6.48 34.53
C GLN A 727 -6.99 -5.79 33.17
N TRP A 728 -5.89 -5.24 32.66
CA TRP A 728 -5.83 -4.45 31.42
C TRP A 728 -4.86 -5.09 30.40
N GLY A 729 -5.10 -4.87 29.11
CA GLY A 729 -4.25 -5.32 28.02
C GLY A 729 -3.63 -4.16 27.22
N GLU A 730 -2.35 -4.28 26.85
CA GLU A 730 -1.67 -3.29 26.01
C GLU A 730 -1.81 -3.59 24.51
N ARG A 731 -2.13 -2.57 23.71
CA ARG A 731 -1.88 -2.55 22.26
C ARG A 731 -0.67 -1.65 21.95
N SER A 732 0.42 -2.25 21.48
CA SER A 732 1.71 -1.58 21.21
C SER A 732 2.09 -1.70 19.71
N GLU A 733 3.36 -1.52 19.35
CA GLU A 733 3.91 -1.69 17.98
C GLU A 733 3.16 -0.89 16.87
N GLY A 734 2.80 0.36 17.16
CA GLY A 734 2.08 1.21 16.22
C GLY A 734 0.65 0.74 16.01
N VAL A 735 -0.13 0.82 17.11
CA VAL A 735 -1.57 0.56 17.28
C VAL A 735 -2.31 0.54 15.95
N SER A 736 -2.44 1.71 15.32
CA SER A 736 -2.65 1.87 13.88
C SER A 736 -2.34 3.33 13.47
N PRO A 737 -1.88 3.61 12.22
CA PRO A 737 -1.85 4.96 11.68
C PRO A 737 -3.23 5.64 11.66
N PRO A 738 -3.32 6.98 11.79
CA PRO A 738 -4.60 7.70 11.78
C PRO A 738 -5.49 7.36 10.58
N GLY A 739 -6.70 6.87 10.85
CA GLY A 739 -7.68 6.45 9.83
C GLY A 739 -7.46 5.08 9.19
N VAL A 740 -6.44 4.31 9.60
CA VAL A 740 -6.26 2.91 9.17
C VAL A 740 -6.90 1.99 10.23
N PRO A 741 -7.88 1.12 9.90
CA PRO A 741 -8.50 0.21 10.87
C PRO A 741 -7.51 -0.70 11.60
N LEU A 742 -7.87 -1.18 12.80
CA LEU A 742 -7.01 -2.09 13.58
C LEU A 742 -6.86 -3.46 12.91
N GLU A 743 -7.88 -3.90 12.17
CA GLU A 743 -7.89 -5.12 11.35
C GLU A 743 -6.73 -5.15 10.33
N GLU A 744 -6.38 -4.01 9.74
CA GLU A 744 -5.26 -3.87 8.78
C GLU A 744 -3.88 -3.93 9.45
N ARG A 745 -3.84 -4.04 10.79
CA ARG A 745 -2.62 -4.12 11.61
C ARG A 745 -2.41 -5.51 12.23
N VAL A 746 -3.26 -6.49 11.90
CA VAL A 746 -3.13 -7.87 12.34
C VAL A 746 -1.89 -8.52 11.70
N ALA A 747 -0.82 -8.65 12.49
CA ALA A 747 0.44 -9.23 12.04
C ALA A 747 0.37 -10.77 11.87
N LEU A 748 -0.57 -11.43 12.55
CA LEU A 748 -0.71 -12.88 12.61
C LEU A 748 -2.17 -13.30 12.35
N PRO A 749 -2.47 -14.04 11.27
CA PRO A 749 -3.81 -14.55 10.98
C PRO A 749 -4.48 -15.28 12.16
N GLY A 750 -5.80 -15.13 12.27
CA GLY A 750 -6.58 -15.64 13.39
C GLY A 750 -6.59 -14.76 14.65
N THR A 751 -5.74 -13.72 14.74
CA THR A 751 -5.66 -12.87 15.95
C THR A 751 -6.90 -11.98 16.12
N PRO A 752 -7.63 -12.08 17.25
CA PRO A 752 -8.70 -11.16 17.60
C PRO A 752 -8.25 -9.70 17.68
N VAL A 753 -9.17 -8.80 17.32
CA VAL A 753 -8.95 -7.35 17.19
C VAL A 753 -9.75 -6.59 18.23
N ILE A 754 -9.16 -5.52 18.78
CA ILE A 754 -9.79 -4.65 19.79
C ILE A 754 -10.92 -3.85 19.14
N LYS A 755 -12.08 -3.78 19.81
CA LYS A 755 -13.27 -3.02 19.38
C LYS A 755 -13.82 -2.22 20.55
N ASP A 756 -14.08 -0.94 20.32
CA ASP A 756 -14.56 0.03 21.33
C ASP A 756 -13.69 0.06 22.62
N GLY A 757 -12.37 -0.15 22.47
CA GLY A 757 -11.43 -0.24 23.60
C GLY A 757 -11.41 -1.58 24.36
N TYR A 758 -12.06 -2.64 23.87
CA TYR A 758 -12.10 -3.97 24.51
C TYR A 758 -11.71 -5.12 23.57
N LEU A 759 -11.31 -6.27 24.12
CA LEU A 759 -10.99 -7.48 23.36
C LEU A 759 -11.43 -8.77 24.05
N ASN A 760 -11.88 -9.74 23.24
CA ASN A 760 -12.07 -11.14 23.63
C ASN A 760 -11.06 -12.02 22.86
N PRO A 761 -10.45 -13.04 23.49
CA PRO A 761 -9.57 -13.99 22.80
C PRO A 761 -10.36 -14.92 21.85
N SER A 762 -9.66 -15.81 21.16
CA SER A 762 -10.28 -16.79 20.25
C SER A 762 -10.75 -18.03 21.01
N ASP A 763 -11.95 -18.52 20.70
CA ASP A 763 -12.49 -19.79 21.20
C ASP A 763 -11.96 -21.02 20.44
N ALA A 764 -11.20 -20.80 19.36
CA ALA A 764 -10.64 -21.88 18.55
C ALA A 764 -9.50 -22.63 19.28
N PRO A 765 -9.27 -23.93 18.98
CA PRO A 765 -8.22 -24.72 19.62
C PRO A 765 -6.81 -24.12 19.54
N GLY A 766 -6.04 -24.26 20.63
CA GLY A 766 -4.74 -23.59 20.76
C GLY A 766 -4.95 -22.11 21.09
N PHE A 767 -4.24 -21.22 20.40
CA PHE A 767 -4.52 -19.78 20.45
C PHE A 767 -5.35 -19.28 19.25
N GLY A 768 -5.99 -20.18 18.49
CA GLY A 768 -6.77 -19.80 17.31
C GLY A 768 -5.94 -19.20 16.15
N ILE A 769 -4.65 -19.50 16.08
CA ILE A 769 -3.73 -18.95 15.06
C ILE A 769 -3.95 -19.66 13.71
N GLU A 770 -4.32 -18.90 12.68
CA GLU A 770 -4.74 -19.39 11.35
C GLU A 770 -3.60 -19.38 10.31
N VAL A 771 -2.43 -19.95 10.64
CA VAL A 771 -1.28 -20.03 9.72
C VAL A 771 -1.01 -21.45 9.23
N THR A 772 -0.54 -21.58 7.99
CA THR A 772 -0.01 -22.83 7.43
C THR A 772 1.52 -22.88 7.54
N LYS A 773 2.14 -24.04 7.33
CA LYS A 773 3.60 -24.15 7.27
C LYS A 773 4.17 -23.36 6.08
N ASP A 774 3.53 -23.44 4.91
CA ASP A 774 3.82 -22.62 3.73
C ASP A 774 3.77 -21.10 4.02
N TRP A 775 2.82 -20.65 4.85
CA TRP A 775 2.73 -19.25 5.26
C TRP A 775 3.93 -18.86 6.13
N LEU A 776 4.33 -19.72 7.06
CA LEU A 776 5.52 -19.50 7.89
C LEU A 776 6.78 -19.45 7.04
N GLU A 777 6.98 -20.39 6.11
CA GLU A 777 8.13 -20.40 5.18
C GLU A 777 8.18 -19.16 4.25
N GLN A 778 7.05 -18.51 4.00
CA GLN A 778 6.95 -17.27 3.21
C GLN A 778 7.04 -15.97 4.05
N LYS A 779 7.04 -16.04 5.39
CA LYS A 779 6.86 -14.87 6.27
C LYS A 779 7.79 -14.80 7.48
N ALA A 780 8.21 -15.93 8.02
CA ALA A 780 9.21 -16.02 9.07
C ALA A 780 10.60 -16.23 8.47
N VAL A 781 11.60 -15.58 9.05
CA VAL A 781 13.04 -15.78 8.76
C VAL A 781 13.76 -15.83 10.09
#